data_AF-U6RT70-F1
#
_entry.id   AF-U6RT70-F1
#
_cell.length_a   1.000
_cell.length_b   1.000
_cell.length_c   1.000
_cell.angle_alpha   90.00
_cell.angle_beta   90.00
_cell.angle_gamma   90.00
#
_symmetry.space_group_name_H-M   'P 1'
#
loop_
_entity.id
_entity.type
_entity.pdbx_description
1 polymer ?
#
loop_
_entity_poly.entity_id
_entity_poly.type
_entity_poly.pdbx_seq_one_letter_code
_entity_poly.pdbx_strand_id
1 'polypeptide(L)'
;MKKISIALCFLLLRGIMIPLWGQEKLDRGVVAVKSSDGVFLSWRSLVTDARKLGFDIYRDGVKITTTPVVTTTNYVDKDGTIASRYMLKGILDGTETETTKEVSVWAEQYKRIPLKRPGGGVTLPYDVVQTDKDKTRETYPDGQEYTYTPNDCSVGDVDGDGEYEIIVKWDPTNSRDNSFYGYTGNVYLDCYKLDGTFMWRIDLGKNIRAGAHYTQFMVYDFDGDGKAEVACKTAPGTIDGQGKSVIMGSDDPNADYRSSGSKAGIVVNGPEYLTVFSGQTGAEISTIAYSPLRGNINDWGDGYGNRSERYLACVAYLDGVKPSLVMCRGYYARTALAAYDFDGTKLTMRWAHDSKVSGSGAYGQGNHNLSVADVDGDGCDEIVYGACVIDQDGKTLYRTGLGHGDAIHLSDLDPDLDGLEVFSPHEEKTAAYGYEMHSAATGEIIFGEKTGTDVGRGIAADIDPAHRGFEMWSTANGNVYDCKGNIIASKNRPSVNFRVYWDGDLQDELLDGVKIDKWNGTKANRMITLSDYSNAASCNSTKATPNLSADILGDWREEIILWDSKTCSDLLVFTTIIPTEYKITTLMHDPVYRMGIAWQNVAYNQPPHLGYYLGDQDTENASFAKKGIGYLNQSIDLGEAISPISYSWKNAEDVKIAGLPEGLNVVVDKKECFFTIEGTPQATGTYAYTIESVGGLTVATLSGSIKVKAPVVLNELAYFSFDETTGTSAVNSVYGKAEAVGFVPTWINGIRQQALELPATPATRRMEQPSYDQLRLGTGDFSVELWFRSNGGDGVDWYLFHKGSHAKNASTGATGKWVGLQYKNGNLTFGIDDDVTKSNLDIPATQYFNGEWNHVVCVRDGETKTLKMYINGVFQGEVTDKTGDISESELFVIGNCNVNFNTPFTGAIDELHVYGGAMSAAKAKERYELNKPTGISEETAFHSDLNIYPLYFKDEITVEFPAEISGCTTVSMYSSTGTLVHRTAYVVDGGAVLYISGLDSLPKGTYLIVVEAGTTKFVKKLLK
;
A
#
# COMPACT_ATOMS: atom_id res chain seq x y z
N MET A 1 27.51 57.96 17.32
CA MET A 1 26.96 57.71 15.97
C MET A 1 27.79 56.66 15.27
N LYS A 2 27.29 55.42 15.17
CA LYS A 2 27.54 54.45 14.11
C LYS A 2 26.59 53.27 14.34
N LYS A 3 25.74 53.01 13.35
CA LYS A 3 24.77 51.92 13.28
C LYS A 3 25.51 50.61 12.97
N ILE A 4 25.18 49.53 13.67
CA ILE A 4 25.39 48.16 13.20
C ILE A 4 24.08 47.42 13.44
N SER A 5 23.48 46.96 12.36
CA SER A 5 22.25 46.17 12.30
C SER A 5 22.53 44.74 12.73
N ILE A 6 21.68 44.18 13.60
CA ILE A 6 21.62 42.74 13.89
C ILE A 6 20.46 42.17 13.10
N ALA A 7 20.76 41.14 12.30
CA ALA A 7 19.83 40.41 11.46
C ALA A 7 18.83 39.62 12.31
N LEU A 8 17.54 39.76 11.97
CA LEU A 8 16.46 38.92 12.46
C LEU A 8 16.24 37.83 11.40
N CYS A 9 16.59 36.58 11.71
CA CYS A 9 16.16 35.43 10.91
C CYS A 9 14.66 35.20 11.14
N PHE A 10 13.83 35.72 10.25
CA PHE A 10 12.47 35.22 10.05
C PHE A 10 12.56 33.92 9.27
N LEU A 11 12.35 32.78 9.93
CA LEU A 11 11.88 31.58 9.22
C LEU A 11 10.47 31.88 8.73
N LEU A 12 10.35 32.12 7.43
CA LEU A 12 9.09 32.09 6.71
C LEU A 12 8.56 30.65 6.76
N LEU A 13 7.53 30.41 7.57
CA LEU A 13 6.53 29.38 7.28
C LEU A 13 5.88 29.75 5.95
N ARG A 14 6.46 29.28 4.84
CA ARG A 14 5.69 29.11 3.61
C ARG A 14 4.71 27.97 3.88
N GLY A 15 3.50 28.32 4.30
CA GLY A 15 2.36 27.52 3.90
C GLY A 15 2.42 27.47 2.38
N ILE A 16 2.62 26.29 1.82
CA ILE A 16 2.54 26.07 0.39
C ILE A 16 1.07 26.34 0.05
N MET A 17 0.74 27.59 -0.32
CA MET A 17 -0.39 27.83 -1.19
C MET A 17 -0.01 27.16 -2.51
N ILE A 18 -0.40 25.89 -2.65
CA ILE A 18 -0.52 25.27 -3.96
C ILE A 18 -1.49 26.18 -4.72
N PRO A 19 -1.11 26.75 -5.89
CA PRO A 19 -2.06 27.54 -6.68
C PRO A 19 -3.29 26.69 -6.95
N LEU A 20 -4.52 27.20 -6.87
CA LEU A 20 -5.67 26.46 -7.38
C LEU A 20 -5.43 26.26 -8.88
N TRP A 21 -5.18 25.01 -9.28
CA TRP A 21 -4.87 24.60 -10.66
C TRP A 21 -6.09 24.84 -11.55
N GLY A 22 -5.95 24.71 -12.87
CA GLY A 22 -7.04 24.84 -13.87
C GLY A 22 -8.16 23.80 -13.75
N GLN A 23 -8.62 23.51 -12.54
CA GLN A 23 -9.74 22.62 -12.23
C GLN A 23 -11.02 23.17 -12.85
N GLU A 24 -11.79 22.26 -13.46
CA GLU A 24 -13.10 22.56 -14.01
C GLU A 24 -14.00 23.15 -12.92
N LYS A 25 -14.76 24.18 -13.27
CA LYS A 25 -15.68 24.81 -12.34
C LYS A 25 -16.98 24.03 -12.26
N LEU A 26 -16.99 22.99 -11.43
CA LEU A 26 -18.14 22.11 -11.29
C LEU A 26 -19.25 22.68 -10.40
N ASP A 27 -20.49 22.34 -10.76
CA ASP A 27 -21.64 22.54 -9.90
C ASP A 27 -21.74 21.44 -8.82
N ARG A 28 -22.85 21.40 -8.07
CA ARG A 28 -23.04 20.40 -7.01
C ARG A 28 -23.41 19.02 -7.52
N GLY A 29 -23.67 18.82 -8.82
CA GLY A 29 -23.98 17.52 -9.41
C GLY A 29 -25.12 16.78 -8.70
N VAL A 30 -26.09 17.50 -8.12
CA VAL A 30 -27.07 16.89 -7.21
C VAL A 30 -27.86 15.81 -7.94
N VAL A 31 -27.87 14.60 -7.38
CA VAL A 31 -28.69 13.49 -7.88
C VAL A 31 -29.62 13.00 -6.79
N ALA A 32 -30.84 12.62 -7.19
CA ALA A 32 -31.84 12.05 -6.31
C ALA A 32 -32.39 10.78 -6.97
N VAL A 33 -32.30 9.63 -6.30
CA VAL A 33 -32.64 8.32 -6.86
C VAL A 33 -33.59 7.59 -5.91
N LYS A 34 -34.65 7.00 -6.47
CA LYS A 34 -35.58 6.19 -5.70
C LYS A 34 -34.87 4.94 -5.17
N SER A 35 -34.99 4.67 -3.87
CA SER A 35 -34.52 3.44 -3.23
C SER A 35 -35.64 2.76 -2.44
N SER A 36 -35.37 1.57 -1.91
CA SER A 36 -36.28 0.83 -1.02
C SER A 36 -36.62 1.62 0.25
N ASP A 37 -35.67 2.41 0.75
CA ASP A 37 -35.74 3.10 2.03
C ASP A 37 -36.14 4.57 1.93
N GLY A 38 -36.52 5.04 0.72
CA GLY A 38 -36.89 6.44 0.50
C GLY A 38 -36.36 6.97 -0.83
N VAL A 39 -35.80 8.17 -0.81
CA VAL A 39 -35.00 8.74 -1.90
C VAL A 39 -33.58 8.94 -1.39
N PHE A 40 -32.62 8.35 -2.07
CA PHE A 40 -31.21 8.59 -1.86
C PHE A 40 -30.81 9.86 -2.60
N LEU A 41 -30.10 10.77 -1.93
CA LEU A 41 -29.50 11.96 -2.51
C LEU A 41 -27.99 11.89 -2.35
N SER A 42 -27.26 12.38 -3.35
CA SER A 42 -25.83 12.69 -3.22
C SER A 42 -25.48 13.93 -4.04
N TRP A 43 -24.37 14.59 -3.69
CA TRP A 43 -23.88 15.81 -4.32
C TRP A 43 -22.37 15.99 -4.08
N ARG A 44 -21.73 16.84 -4.86
CA ARG A 44 -20.27 16.99 -4.83
C ARG A 44 -19.82 17.80 -3.61
N SER A 45 -18.79 17.28 -2.94
CA SER A 45 -17.86 18.11 -2.17
C SER A 45 -16.81 18.64 -3.13
N LEU A 46 -16.55 19.95 -3.14
CA LEU A 46 -15.59 20.59 -4.03
C LEU A 46 -14.32 20.95 -3.25
N VAL A 47 -13.17 20.99 -3.93
CA VAL A 47 -11.88 21.34 -3.30
C VAL A 47 -11.85 22.79 -2.81
N THR A 48 -12.71 23.64 -3.38
CA THR A 48 -12.92 25.03 -2.94
C THR A 48 -13.79 25.14 -1.69
N ASP A 49 -14.40 24.05 -1.24
CA ASP A 49 -15.30 24.08 -0.09
C ASP A 49 -14.52 24.33 1.19
N ALA A 50 -15.07 25.22 2.02
CA ALA A 50 -14.64 25.27 3.41
C ALA A 50 -15.08 23.98 4.11
N ARG A 51 -14.20 23.41 4.93
CA ARG A 51 -14.47 22.18 5.69
C ARG A 51 -15.77 22.20 6.50
N LYS A 52 -16.18 23.36 7.03
CA LYS A 52 -17.43 23.53 7.80
C LYS A 52 -18.68 23.76 6.94
N LEU A 53 -18.54 23.82 5.61
CA LEU A 53 -19.67 23.95 4.72
C LEU A 53 -20.55 22.70 4.86
N GLY A 54 -21.82 22.92 5.20
CA GLY A 54 -22.85 21.89 5.24
C GLY A 54 -24.03 22.24 4.35
N PHE A 55 -24.95 21.30 4.16
CA PHE A 55 -26.09 21.48 3.25
C PHE A 55 -27.42 21.28 3.96
N ASP A 56 -28.27 22.30 3.90
CA ASP A 56 -29.69 22.15 4.20
C ASP A 56 -30.41 21.59 2.98
N ILE A 57 -31.10 20.46 3.16
CA ILE A 57 -31.88 19.81 2.12
C ILE A 57 -33.34 20.25 2.19
N TYR A 58 -33.89 20.63 1.04
CA TYR A 58 -35.29 20.99 0.85
C TYR A 58 -35.96 19.96 -0.05
N ARG A 59 -37.13 19.46 0.37
CA ARG A 59 -38.04 18.68 -0.46
C ARG A 59 -39.30 19.49 -0.74
N ASP A 60 -39.65 19.67 -2.00
CA ASP A 60 -40.85 20.39 -2.45
C ASP A 60 -40.98 21.80 -1.80
N GLY A 61 -39.83 22.48 -1.67
CA GLY A 61 -39.72 23.81 -1.04
C GLY A 61 -39.69 23.83 0.50
N VAL A 62 -39.76 22.68 1.17
CA VAL A 62 -39.74 22.55 2.63
C VAL A 62 -38.42 21.96 3.11
N LYS A 63 -37.73 22.63 4.04
CA LYS A 63 -36.51 22.10 4.66
C LYS A 63 -36.83 20.82 5.44
N ILE A 64 -36.10 19.74 5.15
CA ILE A 64 -36.28 18.42 5.79
C ILE A 64 -35.16 18.06 6.78
N THR A 65 -34.02 18.72 6.67
CA THR A 65 -32.88 18.55 7.59
C THR A 65 -33.08 19.40 8.85
N THR A 66 -32.74 18.88 10.03
CA THR A 66 -32.79 19.67 11.28
C THR A 66 -31.56 20.59 11.42
N THR A 67 -30.40 20.10 11.00
CA THR A 67 -29.13 20.81 10.90
C THR A 67 -28.50 20.55 9.53
N PRO A 68 -27.65 21.45 9.01
CA PRO A 68 -26.94 21.21 7.76
C PRO A 68 -26.14 19.90 7.81
N VAL A 69 -26.16 19.13 6.73
CA VAL A 69 -25.36 17.91 6.58
C VAL A 69 -23.92 18.32 6.27
N VAL A 70 -22.97 18.03 7.18
CA VAL A 70 -21.58 18.53 7.10
C VAL A 70 -20.57 17.41 6.87
N THR A 71 -20.80 16.23 7.43
CA THR A 71 -19.82 15.11 7.48
C THR A 71 -19.92 14.16 6.29
N THR A 72 -20.95 14.31 5.47
CA THR A 72 -21.15 13.55 4.22
C THR A 72 -21.72 14.48 3.16
N THR A 73 -21.69 14.05 1.91
CA THR A 73 -22.43 14.70 0.81
C THR A 73 -23.47 13.77 0.20
N ASN A 74 -24.13 12.99 1.07
CA ASN A 74 -25.27 12.16 0.76
C ASN A 74 -26.34 12.23 1.85
N TYR A 75 -27.58 11.84 1.52
CA TYR A 75 -28.69 11.81 2.46
C TYR A 75 -29.80 10.87 2.00
N VAL A 76 -30.47 10.19 2.95
CA VAL A 76 -31.65 9.37 2.64
C VAL A 76 -32.91 10.03 3.21
N ASP A 77 -33.76 10.55 2.33
CA ASP A 77 -35.09 11.03 2.69
C ASP A 77 -36.10 9.87 2.66
N LYS A 78 -36.45 9.37 3.85
CA LYS A 78 -37.38 8.26 4.03
C LYS A 78 -38.80 8.56 3.56
N ASP A 79 -39.20 9.83 3.60
CA ASP A 79 -40.54 10.28 3.21
C ASP A 79 -40.58 10.71 1.73
N GLY A 80 -39.43 10.70 1.05
CA GLY A 80 -39.27 11.04 -0.35
C GLY A 80 -40.00 10.09 -1.31
N THR A 81 -40.58 10.64 -2.36
CA THR A 81 -41.28 9.88 -3.41
C THR A 81 -40.73 10.21 -4.80
N ILE A 82 -41.13 9.45 -5.81
CA ILE A 82 -40.77 9.74 -7.21
C ILE A 82 -41.32 11.10 -7.71
N ALA A 83 -42.37 11.62 -7.06
CA ALA A 83 -42.93 12.93 -7.38
C ALA A 83 -42.16 14.09 -6.72
N SER A 84 -41.32 13.80 -5.73
CA SER A 84 -40.60 14.82 -4.96
C SER A 84 -39.58 15.57 -5.82
N ARG A 85 -39.29 16.79 -5.39
CA ARG A 85 -38.25 17.65 -5.95
C ARG A 85 -37.31 18.11 -4.86
N TYR A 86 -36.01 18.14 -5.15
CA TYR A 86 -34.99 18.46 -4.16
C TYR A 86 -34.14 19.64 -4.58
N MET A 87 -33.76 20.43 -3.59
CA MET A 87 -32.85 21.57 -3.71
C MET A 87 -32.01 21.65 -2.44
N LEU A 88 -30.73 21.98 -2.59
CA LEU A 88 -29.80 22.10 -1.48
C LEU A 88 -29.40 23.56 -1.31
N LYS A 89 -29.15 23.93 -0.06
CA LYS A 89 -28.59 25.23 0.31
C LYS A 89 -27.31 25.02 1.09
N GLY A 90 -26.19 25.51 0.57
CA GLY A 90 -24.91 25.48 1.29
C GLY A 90 -24.93 26.49 2.43
N ILE A 91 -24.55 26.05 3.63
CA ILE A 91 -24.55 26.82 4.87
C ILE A 91 -23.13 26.77 5.45
N LEU A 92 -22.50 27.94 5.59
CA LEU A 92 -21.19 28.09 6.23
C LEU A 92 -21.32 29.04 7.42
N ASP A 93 -20.94 28.57 8.61
CA ASP A 93 -21.04 29.33 9.87
C ASP A 93 -22.42 30.01 10.09
N GLY A 94 -23.49 29.30 9.72
CA GLY A 94 -24.88 29.75 9.84
C GLY A 94 -25.37 30.70 8.74
N THR A 95 -24.55 30.98 7.72
CA THR A 95 -24.91 31.82 6.58
C THR A 95 -25.10 30.99 5.31
N GLU A 96 -26.16 31.26 4.55
CA GLU A 96 -26.38 30.65 3.23
C GLU A 96 -25.36 31.19 2.22
N THR A 97 -24.56 30.31 1.62
CA THR A 97 -23.52 30.65 0.63
C THR A 97 -23.93 30.33 -0.80
N GLU A 98 -24.83 29.36 -1.00
CA GLU A 98 -25.27 28.91 -2.32
C GLU A 98 -26.64 28.22 -2.27
N THR A 99 -27.27 28.10 -3.44
CA THR A 99 -28.50 27.32 -3.66
C THR A 99 -28.38 26.56 -4.98
N THR A 100 -28.66 25.26 -4.98
CA THR A 100 -28.57 24.42 -6.18
C THR A 100 -29.79 24.59 -7.08
N LYS A 101 -29.69 24.09 -8.33
CA LYS A 101 -30.88 23.86 -9.17
C LYS A 101 -31.78 22.82 -8.47
N GLU A 102 -33.09 22.88 -8.77
CA GLU A 102 -34.04 21.86 -8.32
C GLU A 102 -33.91 20.59 -9.18
N VAL A 103 -33.83 19.42 -8.54
CA VAL A 103 -33.67 18.13 -9.23
C VAL A 103 -34.86 17.20 -8.99
N SER A 104 -35.19 16.42 -10.03
CA SER A 104 -36.23 15.38 -9.97
C SER A 104 -35.65 14.02 -9.62
N VAL A 105 -36.44 13.20 -8.93
CA VAL A 105 -36.05 11.84 -8.55
C VAL A 105 -36.02 10.90 -9.76
N TRP A 106 -34.94 10.12 -9.89
CA TRP A 106 -34.85 9.02 -10.85
C TRP A 106 -35.64 7.82 -10.34
N ALA A 107 -36.44 7.20 -11.22
CA ALA A 107 -37.29 6.07 -10.84
C ALA A 107 -36.50 4.77 -10.59
N GLU A 108 -35.36 4.66 -11.27
CA GLU A 108 -34.47 3.51 -11.24
C GLU A 108 -33.05 3.99 -10.89
N GLN A 109 -32.17 3.06 -10.54
CA GLN A 109 -30.75 3.34 -10.23
C GLN A 109 -29.92 3.82 -11.43
N TYR A 110 -30.56 4.02 -12.58
CA TYR A 110 -29.93 4.57 -13.77
C TYR A 110 -30.77 5.66 -14.42
N LYS A 111 -30.08 6.60 -15.08
CA LYS A 111 -30.68 7.54 -16.03
C LYS A 111 -30.47 7.04 -17.45
N ARG A 112 -31.54 7.01 -18.23
CA ARG A 112 -31.47 6.71 -19.67
C ARG A 112 -31.24 8.00 -20.46
N ILE A 113 -30.26 7.99 -21.35
CA ILE A 113 -29.96 9.09 -22.28
C ILE A 113 -30.19 8.57 -23.71
N PRO A 114 -31.28 8.97 -24.39
CA PRO A 114 -31.53 8.59 -25.77
C PRO A 114 -30.51 9.21 -26.70
N LEU A 115 -29.95 8.40 -27.59
CA LEU A 115 -28.94 8.80 -28.56
C LEU A 115 -29.48 8.79 -29.99
N LYS A 116 -28.95 9.68 -30.82
CA LYS A 116 -29.25 9.76 -32.25
C LYS A 116 -28.39 8.76 -33.03
N ARG A 117 -28.70 7.46 -32.93
CA ARG A 117 -27.94 6.40 -33.62
C ARG A 117 -27.69 6.72 -35.11
N PRO A 118 -26.41 6.73 -35.57
CA PRO A 118 -26.11 6.88 -36.99
C PRO A 118 -26.73 5.75 -37.82
N GLY A 119 -27.12 6.08 -39.06
CA GLY A 119 -27.55 5.06 -40.01
C GLY A 119 -26.41 4.08 -40.33
N GLY A 120 -26.75 2.79 -40.48
CA GLY A 120 -25.80 1.80 -40.99
C GLY A 120 -25.40 2.06 -42.45
N GLY A 121 -24.51 1.24 -42.97
CA GLY A 121 -24.02 1.37 -44.34
C GLY A 121 -23.48 0.08 -44.92
N VAL A 122 -22.98 0.17 -46.15
CA VAL A 122 -22.30 -0.92 -46.86
C VAL A 122 -20.93 -0.43 -47.29
N THR A 123 -19.89 -1.21 -47.04
CA THR A 123 -18.53 -0.85 -47.46
C THR A 123 -18.36 -0.98 -48.98
N LEU A 124 -17.20 -0.59 -49.50
CA LEU A 124 -16.78 -1.05 -50.84
C LEU A 124 -16.58 -2.58 -50.84
N PRO A 125 -16.76 -3.25 -51.99
CA PRO A 125 -16.42 -4.66 -52.14
C PRO A 125 -14.94 -4.96 -51.83
N TYR A 126 -14.67 -6.10 -51.20
CA TYR A 126 -13.31 -6.54 -50.96
C TYR A 126 -13.17 -8.05 -50.78
N ASP A 127 -11.94 -8.52 -50.97
CA ASP A 127 -11.53 -9.91 -50.77
C ASP A 127 -10.11 -9.91 -50.21
N VAL A 128 -9.97 -10.25 -48.94
CA VAL A 128 -8.72 -10.12 -48.18
C VAL A 128 -8.38 -11.41 -47.45
N VAL A 129 -7.09 -11.62 -47.24
CA VAL A 129 -6.57 -12.65 -46.35
C VAL A 129 -5.97 -11.93 -45.15
N GLN A 130 -6.47 -12.24 -43.96
CA GLN A 130 -6.10 -11.56 -42.72
C GLN A 130 -4.63 -11.81 -42.36
N THR A 131 -4.03 -10.88 -41.61
CA THR A 131 -2.62 -11.00 -41.17
C THR A 131 -2.46 -11.71 -39.83
N ASP A 132 -3.57 -12.16 -39.26
CA ASP A 132 -3.61 -12.98 -38.06
C ASP A 132 -2.98 -14.37 -38.29
N LYS A 133 -2.78 -15.11 -37.19
CA LYS A 133 -2.10 -16.43 -37.23
C LYS A 133 -2.83 -17.43 -38.13
N ASP A 134 -4.15 -17.33 -38.20
CA ASP A 134 -5.01 -18.29 -38.91
C ASP A 134 -5.20 -17.93 -40.39
N LYS A 135 -4.77 -16.73 -40.81
CA LYS A 135 -4.82 -16.24 -42.20
C LYS A 135 -6.20 -16.45 -42.82
N THR A 136 -7.23 -16.11 -42.07
CA THR A 136 -8.62 -16.28 -42.50
C THR A 136 -8.88 -15.44 -43.75
N ARG A 137 -9.70 -15.95 -44.69
CA ARG A 137 -10.12 -15.19 -45.88
C ARG A 137 -11.51 -14.64 -45.66
N GLU A 138 -11.66 -13.35 -45.89
CA GLU A 138 -12.95 -12.66 -45.88
C GLU A 138 -13.26 -12.13 -47.27
N THR A 139 -14.45 -12.43 -47.77
CA THR A 139 -14.88 -12.03 -49.12
C THR A 139 -16.27 -11.42 -49.06
N TYR A 140 -16.37 -10.14 -49.44
CA TYR A 140 -17.60 -9.36 -49.49
C TYR A 140 -17.74 -8.76 -50.89
N PRO A 141 -18.30 -9.50 -51.86
CA PRO A 141 -18.36 -9.09 -53.27
C PRO A 141 -19.29 -7.90 -53.53
N ASP A 142 -20.29 -7.70 -52.66
CA ASP A 142 -21.25 -6.60 -52.72
C ASP A 142 -20.98 -5.54 -51.62
N GLY A 143 -19.84 -5.65 -50.93
CA GLY A 143 -19.52 -4.88 -49.73
C GLY A 143 -20.07 -5.52 -48.45
N GLN A 144 -19.49 -5.15 -47.31
CA GLN A 144 -19.92 -5.63 -45.99
C GLN A 144 -20.96 -4.66 -45.42
N GLU A 145 -22.13 -5.16 -45.04
CA GLU A 145 -23.11 -4.38 -44.26
C GLU A 145 -22.59 -4.15 -42.83
N TYR A 146 -22.84 -2.95 -42.31
CA TYR A 146 -22.52 -2.61 -40.92
C TYR A 146 -23.59 -1.69 -40.32
N THR A 147 -23.70 -1.74 -39.00
CA THR A 147 -24.51 -0.83 -38.18
C THR A 147 -23.63 -0.18 -37.12
N TYR A 148 -24.22 0.60 -36.20
CA TYR A 148 -23.47 1.33 -35.17
C TYR A 148 -23.88 0.96 -33.76
N THR A 149 -22.93 0.90 -32.84
CA THR A 149 -23.17 0.77 -31.40
C THR A 149 -22.46 1.90 -30.65
N PRO A 150 -23.05 2.46 -29.57
CA PRO A 150 -22.33 3.38 -28.70
C PRO A 150 -21.11 2.67 -28.12
N ASN A 151 -19.98 3.37 -28.02
CA ASN A 151 -18.71 2.82 -27.60
C ASN A 151 -18.04 3.77 -26.60
N ASP A 152 -16.71 3.81 -26.53
CA ASP A 152 -15.98 4.61 -25.53
C ASP A 152 -16.49 6.05 -25.45
N CYS A 153 -16.61 6.56 -24.23
CA CYS A 153 -17.03 7.91 -23.93
C CYS A 153 -15.93 8.67 -23.18
N SER A 154 -16.03 9.99 -23.19
CA SER A 154 -15.30 10.89 -22.29
C SER A 154 -16.24 12.03 -21.89
N VAL A 155 -15.81 12.89 -20.97
CA VAL A 155 -16.63 13.98 -20.42
C VAL A 155 -15.85 15.29 -20.37
N GLY A 156 -16.59 16.38 -20.48
CA GLY A 156 -16.12 17.75 -20.27
C GLY A 156 -17.32 18.68 -20.18
N ASP A 157 -17.21 19.73 -19.37
CA ASP A 157 -18.21 20.81 -19.35
C ASP A 157 -18.00 21.67 -20.60
N VAL A 158 -18.80 21.47 -21.64
CA VAL A 158 -18.54 22.10 -22.94
C VAL A 158 -19.20 23.46 -23.09
N ASP A 159 -20.07 23.86 -22.17
CA ASP A 159 -20.74 25.16 -22.21
C ASP A 159 -20.56 26.04 -20.97
N GLY A 160 -19.80 25.57 -19.99
CA GLY A 160 -19.33 26.31 -18.82
C GLY A 160 -20.40 26.42 -17.73
N ASP A 161 -21.36 25.50 -17.69
CA ASP A 161 -22.48 25.53 -16.75
C ASP A 161 -22.24 24.72 -15.46
N GLY A 162 -21.10 24.03 -15.38
CA GLY A 162 -20.64 23.20 -14.28
C GLY A 162 -21.14 21.76 -14.30
N GLU A 163 -21.91 21.36 -15.33
CA GLU A 163 -22.34 19.98 -15.56
C GLU A 163 -21.51 19.33 -16.67
N TYR A 164 -21.24 18.04 -16.57
CA TYR A 164 -20.52 17.32 -17.62
C TYR A 164 -21.44 16.95 -18.79
N GLU A 165 -21.01 17.25 -20.01
CA GLU A 165 -21.51 16.60 -21.21
C GLU A 165 -20.78 15.30 -21.49
N ILE A 166 -21.46 14.37 -22.16
CA ILE A 166 -20.88 13.10 -22.59
C ILE A 166 -20.53 13.18 -24.07
N ILE A 167 -19.25 12.99 -24.37
CA ILE A 167 -18.75 12.80 -25.73
C ILE A 167 -18.76 11.30 -26.05
N VAL A 168 -19.54 10.90 -27.03
CA VAL A 168 -19.81 9.49 -27.38
C VAL A 168 -19.13 9.13 -28.68
N LYS A 169 -18.23 8.14 -28.66
CA LYS A 169 -17.72 7.50 -29.88
C LYS A 169 -18.74 6.47 -30.37
N TRP A 170 -19.11 6.56 -31.65
CA TRP A 170 -19.87 5.51 -32.33
C TRP A 170 -18.94 4.59 -33.09
N ASP A 171 -18.99 3.31 -32.74
CA ASP A 171 -18.18 2.28 -33.39
C ASP A 171 -19.06 1.51 -34.41
N PRO A 172 -18.63 1.39 -35.68
CA PRO A 172 -19.31 0.55 -36.65
C PRO A 172 -19.06 -0.93 -36.31
N THR A 173 -20.05 -1.80 -36.52
CA THR A 173 -19.98 -3.24 -36.20
C THR A 173 -18.91 -4.02 -36.99
N ASN A 174 -18.22 -3.36 -37.91
CA ASN A 174 -17.10 -3.90 -38.69
C ASN A 174 -15.77 -3.18 -38.41
N SER A 175 -15.63 -2.49 -37.28
CA SER A 175 -14.35 -1.97 -36.79
C SER A 175 -13.30 -3.07 -36.67
N ARG A 176 -12.01 -2.70 -36.72
CA ARG A 176 -10.91 -3.66 -36.87
C ARG A 176 -9.77 -3.36 -35.91
N ASP A 177 -9.17 -4.41 -35.34
CA ASP A 177 -7.79 -4.30 -34.87
C ASP A 177 -6.85 -4.10 -36.07
N ASN A 178 -5.70 -3.48 -35.83
CA ASN A 178 -4.69 -3.16 -36.84
C ASN A 178 -4.14 -4.38 -37.59
N SER A 179 -4.19 -5.57 -37.00
CA SER A 179 -3.79 -6.82 -37.66
C SER A 179 -4.79 -7.34 -38.71
N PHE A 180 -5.99 -6.76 -38.81
CA PHE A 180 -6.99 -7.17 -39.79
C PHE A 180 -7.10 -6.17 -40.93
N TYR A 181 -7.21 -6.68 -42.15
CA TYR A 181 -7.66 -5.95 -43.33
C TYR A 181 -9.19 -5.97 -43.44
N GLY A 182 -9.72 -5.10 -44.29
CA GLY A 182 -11.15 -4.88 -44.48
C GLY A 182 -11.50 -3.40 -44.29
N TYR A 183 -12.45 -2.92 -45.08
CA TYR A 183 -13.02 -1.59 -44.91
C TYR A 183 -13.83 -1.51 -43.61
N THR A 184 -13.84 -0.34 -42.98
CA THR A 184 -14.70 -0.04 -41.83
C THR A 184 -15.72 1.03 -42.22
N GLY A 185 -16.83 1.11 -41.48
CA GLY A 185 -17.65 2.32 -41.46
C GLY A 185 -16.88 3.54 -40.94
N ASN A 186 -17.46 4.73 -41.09
CA ASN A 186 -16.89 5.95 -40.49
C ASN A 186 -16.99 5.89 -38.96
N VAL A 187 -16.10 6.60 -38.27
CA VAL A 187 -16.22 6.86 -36.83
C VAL A 187 -16.97 8.18 -36.64
N TYR A 188 -17.91 8.24 -35.69
CA TYR A 188 -18.57 9.48 -35.30
C TYR A 188 -18.27 9.82 -33.83
N LEU A 189 -18.14 11.11 -33.54
CA LEU A 189 -18.13 11.65 -32.18
C LEU A 189 -19.38 12.51 -32.01
N ASP A 190 -20.21 12.21 -31.02
CA ASP A 190 -21.36 13.03 -30.65
C ASP A 190 -21.13 13.70 -29.30
N CYS A 191 -21.84 14.80 -29.04
CA CYS A 191 -21.96 15.40 -27.70
C CYS A 191 -23.42 15.42 -27.26
N TYR A 192 -23.66 14.98 -26.01
CA TYR A 192 -24.97 15.01 -25.36
C TYR A 192 -24.89 15.61 -23.96
N LYS A 193 -25.86 16.45 -23.59
CA LYS A 193 -26.13 16.76 -22.18
C LYS A 193 -26.75 15.55 -21.48
N LEU A 194 -26.64 15.50 -20.14
CA LEU A 194 -27.23 14.44 -19.31
C LEU A 194 -28.76 14.31 -19.48
N ASP A 195 -29.45 15.38 -19.89
CA ASP A 195 -30.90 15.36 -20.16
C ASP A 195 -31.29 14.72 -21.51
N GLY A 196 -30.32 14.32 -22.34
CA GLY A 196 -30.54 13.76 -23.67
C GLY A 196 -30.51 14.77 -24.81
N THR A 197 -30.21 16.04 -24.55
CA THR A 197 -30.03 17.05 -25.59
C THR A 197 -28.83 16.70 -26.47
N PHE A 198 -29.09 16.32 -27.73
CA PHE A 198 -28.06 16.17 -28.76
C PHE A 198 -27.53 17.54 -29.18
N MET A 199 -26.23 17.77 -28.99
CA MET A 199 -25.60 19.05 -29.32
C MET A 199 -25.06 19.06 -30.75
N TRP A 200 -24.22 18.08 -31.11
CA TRP A 200 -23.59 18.00 -32.44
C TRP A 200 -23.04 16.60 -32.73
N ARG A 201 -22.63 16.39 -33.98
CA ARG A 201 -21.91 15.19 -34.47
C ARG A 201 -20.74 15.58 -35.36
N ILE A 202 -19.54 15.07 -35.06
CA ILE A 202 -18.38 15.05 -35.95
C ILE A 202 -18.37 13.70 -36.69
N ASP A 203 -18.23 13.73 -38.02
CA ASP A 203 -17.97 12.54 -38.85
C ASP A 203 -16.49 12.53 -39.22
N LEU A 204 -15.71 11.59 -38.68
CA LEU A 204 -14.27 11.52 -38.96
C LEU A 204 -13.96 11.08 -40.40
N GLY A 205 -14.96 10.57 -41.11
CA GLY A 205 -14.87 10.28 -42.53
C GLY A 205 -14.07 9.02 -42.85
N LYS A 206 -14.04 8.69 -44.14
CA LYS A 206 -13.50 7.42 -44.65
C LYS A 206 -11.99 7.23 -44.43
N ASN A 207 -11.25 8.32 -44.23
CA ASN A 207 -9.78 8.29 -44.11
C ASN A 207 -9.31 8.13 -42.65
N ILE A 208 -10.25 8.02 -41.71
CA ILE A 208 -9.99 7.59 -40.34
C ILE A 208 -10.62 6.19 -40.17
N ARG A 209 -9.77 5.19 -39.95
CA ARG A 209 -10.21 3.80 -39.80
C ARG A 209 -10.81 3.58 -38.41
N ALA A 210 -11.86 2.76 -38.33
CA ALA A 210 -12.50 2.44 -37.05
C ALA A 210 -11.83 1.25 -36.35
N GLY A 211 -11.63 1.39 -35.04
CA GLY A 211 -11.04 0.38 -34.17
C GLY A 211 -10.39 1.03 -32.94
N ALA A 212 -10.13 0.22 -31.91
CA ALA A 212 -9.63 0.68 -30.61
C ALA A 212 -8.36 1.54 -30.72
N HIS A 213 -7.44 1.18 -31.61
CA HIS A 213 -6.10 1.79 -31.66
C HIS A 213 -5.98 2.98 -32.60
N TYR A 214 -7.08 3.45 -33.22
CA TYR A 214 -7.06 4.56 -34.18
C TYR A 214 -7.43 5.90 -33.55
N THR A 215 -8.73 6.14 -33.33
CA THR A 215 -9.21 7.43 -32.83
C THR A 215 -9.08 7.46 -31.32
N GLN A 216 -8.12 8.25 -30.84
CA GLN A 216 -7.97 8.64 -29.45
C GLN A 216 -8.44 10.10 -29.36
N PHE A 217 -9.52 10.36 -28.62
CA PHE A 217 -10.13 11.69 -28.55
C PHE A 217 -10.02 12.24 -27.13
N MET A 218 -9.41 13.42 -27.00
CA MET A 218 -9.23 14.09 -25.72
C MET A 218 -10.30 15.14 -25.52
N VAL A 219 -10.91 15.16 -24.34
CA VAL A 219 -11.96 16.11 -23.95
C VAL A 219 -11.48 16.86 -22.71
N TYR A 220 -11.18 18.14 -22.87
CA TYR A 220 -10.59 18.97 -21.82
C TYR A 220 -10.68 20.45 -22.17
N ASP A 221 -10.72 21.32 -21.17
CA ASP A 221 -10.56 22.77 -21.32
C ASP A 221 -9.07 23.08 -21.47
N PHE A 222 -8.56 23.12 -22.70
CA PHE A 222 -7.13 23.25 -22.96
C PHE A 222 -6.61 24.68 -22.81
N ASP A 223 -7.46 25.69 -23.02
CA ASP A 223 -7.04 27.09 -22.99
C ASP A 223 -7.32 27.79 -21.65
N GLY A 224 -8.21 27.21 -20.84
CA GLY A 224 -8.63 27.67 -19.51
C GLY A 224 -9.78 28.68 -19.56
N ASP A 225 -10.63 28.67 -20.59
CA ASP A 225 -11.78 29.57 -20.70
C ASP A 225 -13.02 29.10 -19.90
N GLY A 226 -12.94 27.91 -19.30
CA GLY A 226 -14.01 27.27 -18.54
C GLY A 226 -14.89 26.35 -19.37
N LYS A 227 -14.53 26.03 -20.62
CA LYS A 227 -15.26 25.11 -21.49
C LYS A 227 -14.31 24.10 -22.12
N ALA A 228 -14.71 22.84 -22.11
CA ALA A 228 -13.94 21.80 -22.75
C ALA A 228 -13.98 21.88 -24.29
N GLU A 229 -12.84 21.63 -24.92
CA GLU A 229 -12.71 21.28 -26.33
C GLU A 229 -12.67 19.76 -26.53
N VAL A 230 -12.77 19.35 -27.80
CA VAL A 230 -12.49 17.98 -28.23
C VAL A 230 -11.33 17.99 -29.21
N ALA A 231 -10.25 17.25 -28.93
CA ALA A 231 -9.08 17.16 -29.80
C ALA A 231 -8.81 15.72 -30.24
N CYS A 232 -8.62 15.49 -31.55
CA CYS A 232 -8.28 14.17 -32.06
C CYS A 232 -7.62 14.21 -33.45
N LYS A 233 -7.09 13.07 -33.88
CA LYS A 233 -6.56 12.87 -35.23
C LYS A 233 -7.69 12.90 -36.27
N THR A 234 -7.52 13.70 -37.31
CA THR A 234 -8.48 13.85 -38.41
C THR A 234 -7.78 13.71 -39.77
N ALA A 235 -8.55 13.77 -40.87
CA ALA A 235 -8.05 13.61 -42.23
C ALA A 235 -8.99 14.30 -43.23
N PRO A 236 -8.60 14.46 -44.53
CA PRO A 236 -9.55 14.85 -45.56
C PRO A 236 -10.80 13.95 -45.53
N GLY A 237 -11.97 14.56 -45.61
CA GLY A 237 -13.26 13.87 -45.49
C GLY A 237 -13.85 13.88 -44.08
N THR A 238 -13.11 14.35 -43.08
CA THR A 238 -13.70 14.70 -41.77
C THR A 238 -14.65 15.89 -41.94
N ILE A 239 -15.84 15.80 -41.34
CA ILE A 239 -16.87 16.84 -41.28
C ILE A 239 -17.10 17.22 -39.82
N ASP A 240 -16.97 18.50 -39.50
CA ASP A 240 -17.15 19.05 -38.16
C ASP A 240 -18.63 19.07 -37.71
N GLY A 241 -18.86 19.42 -36.46
CA GLY A 241 -20.20 19.52 -35.85
C GLY A 241 -21.15 20.53 -36.50
N GLN A 242 -20.62 21.41 -37.36
CA GLN A 242 -21.38 22.40 -38.12
C GLN A 242 -21.54 22.01 -39.60
N GLY A 243 -21.12 20.81 -39.99
CA GLY A 243 -21.24 20.29 -41.35
C GLY A 243 -20.16 20.81 -42.31
N LYS A 244 -19.06 21.38 -41.82
CA LYS A 244 -17.94 21.87 -42.64
C LYS A 244 -16.84 20.82 -42.76
N SER A 245 -16.22 20.73 -43.93
CA SER A 245 -15.06 19.87 -44.12
C SER A 245 -13.84 20.43 -43.41
N VAL A 246 -13.19 19.60 -42.60
CA VAL A 246 -11.88 19.88 -42.01
C VAL A 246 -10.83 19.62 -43.08
N ILE A 247 -10.13 20.68 -43.51
CA ILE A 247 -9.17 20.58 -44.61
C ILE A 247 -7.99 21.55 -44.44
N MET A 248 -6.79 21.08 -44.74
CA MET A 248 -5.59 21.92 -44.76
C MET A 248 -5.18 22.24 -46.20
N GLY A 249 -4.73 23.48 -46.41
CA GLY A 249 -4.13 23.90 -47.68
C GLY A 249 -5.02 23.64 -48.89
N SER A 250 -4.52 22.85 -49.83
CA SER A 250 -5.21 22.50 -51.09
C SER A 250 -5.65 21.04 -51.14
N ASP A 251 -5.76 20.35 -50.00
CA ASP A 251 -6.17 18.96 -49.95
C ASP A 251 -7.63 18.79 -50.39
N ASP A 252 -7.97 17.63 -50.98
CA ASP A 252 -9.31 17.36 -51.49
C ASP A 252 -10.20 16.75 -50.39
N PRO A 253 -11.29 17.41 -49.96
CA PRO A 253 -12.18 16.89 -48.93
C PRO A 253 -12.89 15.59 -49.34
N ASN A 254 -12.88 15.22 -50.64
CA ASN A 254 -13.49 13.98 -51.13
C ASN A 254 -12.50 12.83 -51.32
N ALA A 255 -11.20 13.08 -51.10
CA ALA A 255 -10.15 12.10 -51.33
C ALA A 255 -10.41 10.77 -50.60
N ASP A 256 -10.01 9.67 -51.22
CA ASP A 256 -10.10 8.33 -50.66
C ASP A 256 -8.71 7.69 -50.63
N TYR A 257 -8.12 7.64 -49.44
CA TYR A 257 -6.80 7.09 -49.19
C TYR A 257 -6.85 5.65 -48.65
N ARG A 258 -8.05 5.05 -48.59
CA ARG A 258 -8.20 3.66 -48.22
C ARG A 258 -7.59 2.79 -49.30
N SER A 259 -6.71 1.87 -48.88
CA SER A 259 -6.11 0.89 -49.77
C SER A 259 -7.20 -0.03 -50.35
N SER A 260 -6.96 -0.57 -51.53
CA SER A 260 -7.82 -1.54 -52.22
C SER A 260 -7.11 -2.89 -52.42
N GLY A 261 -7.80 -3.87 -53.00
CA GLY A 261 -7.24 -5.19 -53.27
C GLY A 261 -6.93 -5.99 -51.99
N SER A 262 -5.78 -6.67 -51.95
CA SER A 262 -5.41 -7.56 -50.84
C SER A 262 -5.13 -6.86 -49.51
N LYS A 263 -5.02 -5.52 -49.51
CA LYS A 263 -4.87 -4.67 -48.31
C LYS A 263 -6.08 -3.76 -48.11
N ALA A 264 -7.26 -4.15 -48.59
CA ALA A 264 -8.44 -3.29 -48.60
C ALA A 264 -8.71 -2.66 -47.21
N GLY A 265 -9.01 -1.36 -47.20
CA GLY A 265 -9.50 -0.64 -46.03
C GLY A 265 -8.46 -0.02 -45.08
N ILE A 266 -7.16 -0.34 -45.21
CA ILE A 266 -6.12 0.36 -44.43
C ILE A 266 -5.81 1.75 -45.01
N VAL A 267 -5.50 2.72 -44.15
CA VAL A 267 -5.16 4.10 -44.56
C VAL A 267 -3.71 4.40 -44.17
N VAL A 268 -2.78 4.06 -45.05
CA VAL A 268 -1.33 4.22 -44.83
C VAL A 268 -0.69 5.25 -45.77
N ASN A 269 -1.52 6.03 -46.46
CA ASN A 269 -1.14 7.13 -47.35
C ASN A 269 -2.07 8.33 -47.13
N GLY A 270 -1.75 9.46 -47.76
CA GLY A 270 -2.52 10.70 -47.62
C GLY A 270 -2.11 11.53 -46.40
N PRO A 271 -2.55 12.80 -46.36
CA PRO A 271 -2.28 13.70 -45.24
C PRO A 271 -3.02 13.26 -43.97
N GLU A 272 -2.45 13.61 -42.82
CA GLU A 272 -2.99 13.35 -41.49
C GLU A 272 -3.00 14.66 -40.73
N TYR A 273 -4.07 14.92 -40.00
CA TYR A 273 -4.26 16.17 -39.27
C TYR A 273 -4.46 15.92 -37.78
N LEU A 274 -4.22 16.95 -36.98
CA LEU A 274 -4.65 17.07 -35.60
C LEU A 274 -5.59 18.27 -35.53
N THR A 275 -6.82 18.05 -35.06
CA THR A 275 -7.84 19.10 -34.97
C THR A 275 -8.30 19.27 -33.53
N VAL A 276 -8.42 20.53 -33.10
CA VAL A 276 -9.20 20.95 -31.94
C VAL A 276 -10.56 21.44 -32.41
N PHE A 277 -11.61 20.91 -31.82
CA PHE A 277 -12.99 21.26 -32.04
C PHE A 277 -13.56 21.95 -30.80
N SER A 278 -14.41 22.95 -31.00
CA SER A 278 -15.22 23.53 -29.92
C SER A 278 -16.09 22.44 -29.31
N GLY A 279 -16.00 22.21 -27.99
CA GLY A 279 -16.87 21.23 -27.34
C GLY A 279 -18.33 21.62 -27.41
N GLN A 280 -18.67 22.92 -27.41
CA GLN A 280 -20.06 23.37 -27.44
C GLN A 280 -20.75 23.11 -28.80
N THR A 281 -20.00 23.15 -29.90
CA THR A 281 -20.58 23.17 -31.25
C THR A 281 -20.05 22.09 -32.19
N GLY A 282 -18.99 21.39 -31.79
CA GLY A 282 -18.21 20.47 -32.61
C GLY A 282 -17.51 21.16 -33.79
N ALA A 283 -17.51 22.49 -33.87
CA ALA A 283 -16.89 23.23 -34.97
C ALA A 283 -15.36 23.15 -34.91
N GLU A 284 -14.70 23.03 -36.05
CA GLU A 284 -13.24 23.16 -36.15
C GLU A 284 -12.79 24.53 -35.62
N ILE A 285 -11.81 24.54 -34.70
CA ILE A 285 -11.14 25.77 -34.25
C ILE A 285 -9.74 25.87 -34.87
N SER A 286 -8.93 24.82 -34.70
CA SER A 286 -7.54 24.79 -35.16
C SER A 286 -7.22 23.42 -35.74
N THR A 287 -6.67 23.38 -36.95
CA THR A 287 -6.17 22.17 -37.59
C THR A 287 -4.73 22.35 -38.05
N ILE A 288 -3.87 21.41 -37.63
CA ILE A 288 -2.46 21.33 -38.01
C ILE A 288 -2.15 19.94 -38.56
N ALA A 289 -0.96 19.78 -39.16
CA ALA A 289 -0.50 18.46 -39.57
C ALA A 289 -0.28 17.58 -38.33
N TYR A 290 -0.73 16.32 -38.39
CA TYR A 290 -0.55 15.37 -37.29
C TYR A 290 0.95 15.08 -37.09
N SER A 291 1.43 15.22 -35.86
CA SER A 291 2.72 14.67 -35.44
C SER A 291 2.50 13.86 -34.16
N PRO A 292 3.10 12.65 -34.03
CA PRO A 292 4.15 12.08 -34.88
C PRO A 292 3.73 11.66 -36.31
N LEU A 293 4.51 12.10 -37.31
CA LEU A 293 4.27 11.83 -38.73
C LEU A 293 4.38 10.34 -39.06
N ARG A 294 3.58 9.87 -40.03
CA ARG A 294 3.62 8.47 -40.53
C ARG A 294 5.00 8.10 -41.06
N GLY A 295 5.56 8.93 -41.94
CA GLY A 295 6.79 8.60 -42.67
C GLY A 295 6.66 7.29 -43.45
N ASN A 296 7.75 6.51 -43.51
CA ASN A 296 7.73 5.17 -44.08
C ASN A 296 7.19 4.18 -43.03
N ILE A 297 6.11 3.48 -43.34
CA ILE A 297 5.48 2.53 -42.41
C ILE A 297 6.45 1.45 -41.90
N ASN A 298 7.45 1.05 -42.72
CA ASN A 298 8.44 0.04 -42.34
C ASN A 298 9.32 0.47 -41.16
N ASP A 299 9.50 1.79 -40.94
CA ASP A 299 10.31 2.32 -39.85
C ASP A 299 9.66 2.05 -38.48
N TRP A 300 8.37 1.69 -38.46
CA TRP A 300 7.63 1.30 -37.26
C TRP A 300 7.73 -0.19 -36.96
N GLY A 301 8.40 -0.98 -37.80
CA GLY A 301 8.65 -2.41 -37.58
C GLY A 301 7.79 -3.36 -38.41
N ASP A 302 6.93 -2.87 -39.30
CA ASP A 302 6.24 -3.71 -40.30
C ASP A 302 5.82 -2.96 -41.58
N GLY A 303 5.64 -3.71 -42.68
CA GLY A 303 5.26 -3.19 -44.00
C GLY A 303 3.77 -3.33 -44.34
N TYR A 304 2.93 -3.66 -43.36
CA TYR A 304 1.49 -3.88 -43.56
C TYR A 304 0.61 -2.88 -42.81
N GLY A 305 1.20 -1.96 -42.05
CA GLY A 305 0.50 -0.82 -41.46
C GLY A 305 -0.13 -1.13 -40.12
N ASN A 306 0.44 -2.06 -39.35
CA ASN A 306 -0.04 -2.35 -38.00
C ASN A 306 0.58 -1.41 -36.98
N ARG A 307 1.90 -1.50 -36.77
CA ARG A 307 2.63 -0.71 -35.76
C ARG A 307 2.61 0.79 -36.04
N SER A 308 2.59 1.18 -37.32
CA SER A 308 2.51 2.59 -37.72
C SER A 308 1.15 3.23 -37.41
N GLU A 309 0.11 2.44 -37.13
CA GLU A 309 -1.25 2.94 -36.88
C GLU A 309 -1.68 2.68 -35.43
N ARG A 310 -0.72 2.51 -34.51
CA ARG A 310 -0.97 2.38 -33.09
C ARG A 310 -0.89 3.75 -32.42
N TYR A 311 -2.02 4.28 -31.99
CA TYR A 311 -2.10 5.63 -31.41
C TYR A 311 -2.52 5.57 -29.95
N LEU A 312 -1.93 6.45 -29.15
CA LEU A 312 -2.40 6.81 -27.79
C LEU A 312 -2.54 8.33 -27.72
N ALA A 313 -3.20 8.84 -26.68
CA ALA A 313 -3.25 10.27 -26.38
C ALA A 313 -3.50 10.49 -24.89
N CYS A 314 -3.12 11.66 -24.39
CA CYS A 314 -3.50 12.10 -23.05
C CYS A 314 -3.55 13.63 -22.94
N VAL A 315 -4.07 14.06 -21.80
CA VAL A 315 -3.89 15.41 -21.26
C VAL A 315 -2.83 15.31 -20.17
N ALA A 316 -1.97 16.33 -20.05
CA ALA A 316 -0.95 16.40 -19.01
C ALA A 316 -0.61 17.87 -18.70
N TYR A 317 -0.44 18.21 -17.43
CA TYR A 317 0.01 19.52 -16.96
C TYR A 317 1.54 19.61 -17.03
N LEU A 318 2.09 19.68 -18.25
CA LEU A 318 3.54 19.65 -18.52
C LEU A 318 4.31 20.91 -18.06
N ASP A 319 3.61 21.91 -17.54
CA ASP A 319 4.20 23.08 -16.87
C ASP A 319 3.73 23.25 -15.42
N GLY A 320 2.97 22.28 -14.91
CA GLY A 320 2.36 22.33 -13.59
C GLY A 320 1.21 23.33 -13.43
N VAL A 321 0.69 23.89 -14.52
CA VAL A 321 -0.30 24.98 -14.47
C VAL A 321 -1.41 24.80 -15.49
N LYS A 322 -1.07 24.56 -16.76
CA LYS A 322 -2.01 24.47 -17.87
C LYS A 322 -1.99 23.06 -18.49
N PRO A 323 -3.15 22.55 -18.91
CA PRO A 323 -3.23 21.28 -19.62
C PRO A 323 -2.62 21.39 -21.02
N SER A 324 -1.71 20.48 -21.32
CA SER A 324 -1.20 20.22 -22.66
C SER A 324 -1.86 18.97 -23.25
N LEU A 325 -2.01 18.96 -24.57
CA LEU A 325 -2.43 17.78 -25.34
C LEU A 325 -1.20 16.97 -25.75
N VAL A 326 -1.17 15.66 -25.49
CA VAL A 326 -0.09 14.77 -25.95
C VAL A 326 -0.65 13.72 -26.90
N MET A 327 -0.12 13.66 -28.12
CA MET A 327 -0.49 12.68 -29.15
C MET A 327 0.65 11.70 -29.39
N CYS A 328 0.35 10.41 -29.41
CA CYS A 328 1.35 9.34 -29.44
C CYS A 328 1.17 8.43 -30.66
N ARG A 329 2.29 7.88 -31.15
CA ARG A 329 2.31 6.91 -32.24
C ARG A 329 3.39 5.86 -32.00
N GLY A 330 3.01 4.59 -32.11
CA GLY A 330 3.89 3.44 -31.96
C GLY A 330 4.26 3.14 -30.50
N TYR A 331 4.45 1.85 -30.21
CA TYR A 331 4.92 1.38 -28.89
C TYR A 331 5.59 -0.01 -28.92
N TYR A 332 5.28 -0.86 -29.91
CA TYR A 332 5.94 -2.17 -30.08
C TYR A 332 7.41 -2.10 -30.53
N ALA A 333 7.82 -0.97 -31.12
CA ALA A 333 9.14 -0.78 -31.71
C ALA A 333 9.50 0.70 -31.66
N ARG A 334 9.51 1.40 -32.80
CA ARG A 334 9.60 2.87 -32.79
C ARG A 334 8.43 3.46 -31.98
N THR A 335 8.75 4.39 -31.11
CA THR A 335 7.79 5.07 -30.22
C THR A 335 8.00 6.57 -30.33
N ALA A 336 6.92 7.31 -30.60
CA ALA A 336 6.99 8.77 -30.70
C ALA A 336 5.79 9.43 -30.01
N LEU A 337 6.04 10.59 -29.40
CA LEU A 337 5.04 11.41 -28.71
C LEU A 337 5.24 12.87 -29.14
N ALA A 338 4.18 13.66 -29.18
CA ALA A 338 4.25 15.10 -29.41
C ALA A 338 3.27 15.82 -28.48
N ALA A 339 3.78 16.78 -27.74
CA ALA A 339 2.99 17.62 -26.84
C ALA A 339 2.65 18.96 -27.50
N TYR A 340 1.47 19.48 -27.19
CA TYR A 340 0.94 20.73 -27.74
C TYR A 340 0.24 21.55 -26.66
N ASP A 341 0.41 22.85 -26.74
CA ASP A 341 -0.38 23.82 -25.98
C ASP A 341 -1.42 24.45 -26.91
N PHE A 342 -2.64 24.66 -26.40
CA PHE A 342 -3.71 25.34 -27.12
C PHE A 342 -4.03 26.68 -26.43
N ASP A 343 -4.11 27.76 -27.22
CA ASP A 343 -4.35 29.12 -26.70
C ASP A 343 -5.78 29.63 -26.95
N GLY A 344 -6.70 28.74 -27.30
CA GLY A 344 -8.06 29.05 -27.74
C GLY A 344 -8.20 29.28 -29.24
N THR A 345 -7.07 29.43 -29.96
CA THR A 345 -7.07 29.69 -31.40
C THR A 345 -6.09 28.83 -32.19
N LYS A 346 -4.98 28.40 -31.57
CA LYS A 346 -3.89 27.70 -32.24
C LYS A 346 -3.31 26.60 -31.37
N LEU A 347 -3.07 25.44 -31.98
CA LEU A 347 -2.18 24.43 -31.43
C LEU A 347 -0.72 24.80 -31.73
N THR A 348 0.10 24.87 -30.67
CA THR A 348 1.54 25.08 -30.76
C THR A 348 2.26 23.86 -30.17
N MET A 349 3.16 23.24 -30.95
CA MET A 349 3.96 22.12 -30.46
C MET A 349 4.92 22.60 -29.37
N ARG A 350 4.84 21.95 -28.21
CA ARG A 350 5.71 22.18 -27.05
C ARG A 350 7.03 21.41 -27.20
N TRP A 351 6.92 20.10 -27.45
CA TRP A 351 8.06 19.23 -27.72
C TRP A 351 7.65 18.01 -28.56
N ALA A 352 8.64 17.29 -29.08
CA ALA A 352 8.46 16.01 -29.74
C ALA A 352 9.50 14.99 -29.26
N HIS A 353 9.04 13.79 -28.95
CA HIS A 353 9.83 12.62 -28.58
C HIS A 353 9.84 11.60 -29.72
N ASP A 354 10.99 10.99 -30.04
CA ASP A 354 11.08 9.97 -31.10
C ASP A 354 12.20 8.95 -30.81
N SER A 355 11.81 7.78 -30.31
CA SER A 355 12.68 6.65 -30.00
C SER A 355 12.69 5.63 -31.15
N LYS A 356 13.80 5.58 -31.91
CA LYS A 356 13.96 4.72 -33.11
C LYS A 356 14.91 3.53 -32.93
N VAL A 357 15.69 3.52 -31.86
CA VAL A 357 16.79 2.58 -31.68
C VAL A 357 16.40 1.53 -30.64
N SER A 358 16.42 0.26 -31.05
CA SER A 358 16.15 -0.86 -30.15
C SER A 358 17.07 -0.83 -28.92
N GLY A 359 16.51 -1.09 -27.74
CA GLY A 359 17.22 -1.07 -26.47
C GLY A 359 17.51 0.32 -25.88
N SER A 360 17.03 1.40 -26.51
CA SER A 360 17.19 2.78 -26.01
C SER A 360 15.85 3.54 -25.96
N GLY A 361 15.78 4.53 -25.07
CA GLY A 361 14.58 5.36 -24.86
C GLY A 361 13.31 4.52 -24.67
N ALA A 362 12.21 5.03 -25.22
CA ALA A 362 10.89 4.40 -25.17
C ALA A 362 10.67 3.29 -26.22
N TYR A 363 11.71 2.88 -26.96
CA TYR A 363 11.56 1.87 -28.01
C TYR A 363 11.04 0.55 -27.42
N GLY A 364 9.89 0.09 -27.91
CA GLY A 364 9.30 -1.20 -27.53
C GLY A 364 8.73 -1.25 -26.11
N GLN A 365 8.50 -0.12 -25.44
CA GLN A 365 8.12 -0.09 -24.02
C GLN A 365 6.64 0.26 -23.78
N GLY A 366 5.96 0.90 -24.73
CA GLY A 366 4.60 1.38 -24.50
C GLY A 366 3.57 0.26 -24.42
N ASN A 367 2.50 0.50 -23.66
CA ASN A 367 1.36 -0.39 -23.56
C ASN A 367 0.29 -0.03 -24.60
N HIS A 368 -0.84 -0.73 -24.57
CA HIS A 368 -2.10 -0.29 -25.20
C HIS A 368 -2.83 0.80 -24.41
N ASN A 369 -2.11 1.50 -23.53
CA ASN A 369 -2.58 2.52 -22.60
C ASN A 369 -1.36 3.27 -22.07
N LEU A 370 -1.62 4.31 -21.31
CA LEU A 370 -0.64 5.13 -20.60
C LEU A 370 -1.32 5.67 -19.33
N SER A 371 -0.52 6.21 -18.43
CA SER A 371 -0.97 7.01 -17.29
C SER A 371 -0.25 8.35 -17.26
N VAL A 372 -0.76 9.29 -16.47
CA VAL A 372 -0.21 10.66 -16.35
C VAL A 372 -0.27 11.06 -14.88
N ALA A 373 0.86 11.50 -14.34
CA ALA A 373 0.96 12.08 -13.00
C ALA A 373 2.31 12.79 -12.87
N ASP A 374 2.42 13.71 -11.91
CA ASP A 374 3.68 14.14 -11.31
C ASP A 374 4.29 12.98 -10.53
N VAL A 375 5.31 12.34 -11.10
CA VAL A 375 5.94 11.16 -10.49
C VAL A 375 7.23 11.51 -9.75
N ASP A 376 7.85 12.65 -10.03
CA ASP A 376 9.13 13.04 -9.42
C ASP A 376 9.04 14.20 -8.41
N GLY A 377 7.83 14.77 -8.23
CA GLY A 377 7.48 15.76 -7.23
C GLY A 377 7.87 17.19 -7.62
N ASP A 378 8.13 17.46 -8.89
CA ASP A 378 8.47 18.81 -9.38
C ASP A 378 7.25 19.70 -9.63
N GLY A 379 6.04 19.13 -9.54
CA GLY A 379 4.77 19.79 -9.79
C GLY A 379 4.34 19.79 -11.25
N CYS A 380 4.96 19.04 -12.14
CA CYS A 380 4.56 18.87 -13.53
C CYS A 380 4.17 17.41 -13.77
N ASP A 381 3.31 17.16 -14.75
CA ASP A 381 2.95 15.79 -15.09
C ASP A 381 3.99 15.14 -16.03
N GLU A 382 4.37 13.91 -15.71
CA GLU A 382 5.06 12.98 -16.59
C GLU A 382 4.09 12.03 -17.31
N ILE A 383 4.55 11.44 -18.41
CA ILE A 383 3.80 10.45 -19.18
C ILE A 383 4.34 9.04 -18.89
N VAL A 384 3.61 8.28 -18.08
CA VAL A 384 3.91 6.87 -17.83
C VAL A 384 3.42 6.04 -19.01
N TYR A 385 4.34 5.72 -19.90
CA TYR A 385 4.08 5.11 -21.21
C TYR A 385 4.44 3.62 -21.18
N GLY A 386 3.66 2.83 -20.43
CA GLY A 386 3.91 1.41 -20.20
C GLY A 386 5.16 1.19 -19.35
N ALA A 387 6.14 0.47 -19.89
CA ALA A 387 7.41 0.12 -19.25
C ALA A 387 8.48 1.23 -19.29
N CYS A 388 8.08 2.49 -19.51
CA CYS A 388 8.96 3.66 -19.50
C CYS A 388 8.20 4.93 -19.14
N VAL A 389 8.93 5.98 -18.76
CA VAL A 389 8.36 7.30 -18.45
C VAL A 389 9.01 8.35 -19.33
N ILE A 390 8.17 9.23 -19.90
CA ILE A 390 8.59 10.43 -20.62
C ILE A 390 8.37 11.62 -19.68
N ASP A 391 9.44 12.37 -19.46
CA ASP A 391 9.51 13.54 -18.59
C ASP A 391 8.63 14.69 -19.12
N GLN A 392 8.27 15.66 -18.27
CA GLN A 392 7.46 16.83 -18.63
C GLN A 392 8.02 17.64 -19.83
N ASP A 393 9.34 17.57 -20.06
CA ASP A 393 10.08 18.23 -21.14
C ASP A 393 10.25 17.37 -22.42
N GLY A 394 9.70 16.16 -22.42
CA GLY A 394 9.71 15.23 -23.55
C GLY A 394 10.94 14.32 -23.63
N LYS A 395 11.87 14.36 -22.67
CA LYS A 395 12.97 13.38 -22.57
C LYS A 395 12.47 12.07 -21.96
N THR A 396 13.22 10.98 -22.17
CA THR A 396 12.95 9.75 -21.40
C THR A 396 13.52 9.92 -20.00
N LEU A 397 12.68 9.82 -18.98
CA LEU A 397 13.08 9.80 -17.58
C LEU A 397 13.76 8.46 -17.26
N TYR A 398 13.08 7.35 -17.50
CA TYR A 398 13.66 6.01 -17.44
C TYR A 398 12.97 5.02 -18.40
N ARG A 399 13.59 3.84 -18.52
CA ARG A 399 13.00 2.63 -19.11
C ARG A 399 13.28 1.43 -18.19
N THR A 400 12.28 0.60 -17.92
CA THR A 400 12.50 -0.66 -17.19
C THR A 400 13.12 -1.72 -18.09
N GLY A 401 12.82 -1.66 -19.39
CA GLY A 401 13.27 -2.63 -20.39
C GLY A 401 12.45 -3.91 -20.43
N LEU A 402 11.32 -3.96 -19.72
CA LEU A 402 10.42 -5.12 -19.67
C LEU A 402 9.49 -5.22 -20.87
N GLY A 403 9.33 -4.11 -21.60
CA GLY A 403 8.61 -4.06 -22.87
C GLY A 403 7.09 -3.99 -22.73
N HIS A 404 6.42 -4.25 -23.84
CA HIS A 404 4.99 -4.04 -24.03
C HIS A 404 4.09 -4.81 -23.03
N GLY A 405 3.01 -4.15 -22.60
CA GLY A 405 1.92 -4.72 -21.80
C GLY A 405 0.52 -4.26 -22.24
N ASP A 406 -0.49 -4.89 -21.63
CA ASP A 406 -1.91 -4.71 -21.98
C ASP A 406 -2.72 -3.91 -20.93
N ALA A 407 -2.14 -3.67 -19.75
CA ALA A 407 -2.76 -2.97 -18.63
C ALA A 407 -1.74 -2.12 -17.88
N ILE A 408 -2.18 -1.09 -17.16
CA ILE A 408 -1.32 -0.24 -16.33
C ILE A 408 -2.12 0.37 -15.18
N HIS A 409 -1.49 0.45 -14.01
CA HIS A 409 -2.06 1.08 -12.81
C HIS A 409 -0.99 1.97 -12.18
N LEU A 410 -1.28 3.26 -12.08
CA LEU A 410 -0.41 4.28 -11.48
C LEU A 410 -1.18 4.94 -10.34
N SER A 411 -0.66 4.86 -9.13
CA SER A 411 -1.22 5.46 -7.92
C SER A 411 -0.15 5.44 -6.83
N ASP A 412 -0.48 5.99 -5.66
CA ASP A 412 0.17 5.65 -4.40
C ASP A 412 -0.30 4.23 -4.01
N LEU A 413 0.35 3.21 -4.59
CA LEU A 413 -0.07 1.80 -4.46
C LEU A 413 0.47 1.21 -3.15
N ASP A 414 1.66 1.64 -2.75
CA ASP A 414 2.28 1.32 -1.48
C ASP A 414 2.47 2.61 -0.64
N PRO A 415 1.48 2.98 0.19
CA PRO A 415 1.49 4.24 0.94
C PRO A 415 2.49 4.29 2.09
N ASP A 416 3.36 3.29 2.22
CA ASP A 416 4.51 3.31 3.12
C ASP A 416 5.84 3.58 2.38
N LEU A 417 5.79 3.75 1.05
CA LEU A 417 6.88 4.23 0.20
C LEU A 417 6.61 5.68 -0.21
N ASP A 418 7.67 6.49 -0.25
CA ASP A 418 7.53 7.86 -0.73
C ASP A 418 7.40 7.87 -2.26
N GLY A 419 6.30 8.40 -2.78
CA GLY A 419 6.08 8.60 -4.22
C GLY A 419 4.89 7.82 -4.75
N LEU A 420 4.86 7.62 -6.07
CA LEU A 420 3.87 6.79 -6.75
C LEU A 420 4.53 5.51 -7.28
N GLU A 421 3.72 4.47 -7.48
CA GLU A 421 4.14 3.21 -8.08
C GLU A 421 3.33 2.90 -9.34
N VAL A 422 3.95 2.11 -10.22
CA VAL A 422 3.32 1.55 -11.41
C VAL A 422 3.24 0.04 -11.26
N PHE A 423 2.04 -0.52 -11.34
CA PHE A 423 1.83 -1.94 -11.54
C PHE A 423 1.45 -2.24 -13.00
N SER A 424 2.20 -3.12 -13.66
CA SER A 424 1.96 -3.49 -15.06
C SER A 424 2.24 -4.98 -15.31
N PRO A 425 1.36 -5.69 -16.04
CA PRO A 425 1.70 -6.96 -16.67
C PRO A 425 2.38 -6.73 -18.04
N HIS A 426 3.06 -7.76 -18.56
CA HIS A 426 3.81 -7.70 -19.82
C HIS A 426 3.46 -8.87 -20.77
N GLU A 427 3.37 -8.57 -22.07
CA GLU A 427 3.20 -9.56 -23.14
C GLU A 427 4.54 -10.23 -23.52
N GLU A 428 5.65 -9.52 -23.27
CA GLU A 428 6.99 -9.95 -23.65
C GLU A 428 7.44 -11.22 -22.90
N LYS A 429 7.35 -12.37 -23.57
CA LYS A 429 7.69 -13.69 -23.00
C LYS A 429 9.13 -13.82 -22.49
N THR A 430 10.01 -12.93 -22.97
CA THR A 430 11.42 -12.91 -22.57
C THR A 430 11.72 -11.91 -21.46
N ALA A 431 10.74 -11.10 -21.04
CA ALA A 431 10.89 -10.15 -19.96
C ALA A 431 11.35 -10.83 -18.67
N ALA A 432 12.08 -10.08 -17.85
CA ALA A 432 12.51 -10.56 -16.54
C ALA A 432 11.30 -10.87 -15.65
N TYR A 433 10.21 -10.13 -15.84
CA TYR A 433 8.95 -10.26 -15.13
C TYR A 433 7.79 -10.28 -16.13
N GLY A 434 6.81 -11.16 -15.93
CA GLY A 434 5.55 -11.14 -16.68
C GLY A 434 4.53 -10.17 -16.07
N TYR A 435 4.73 -9.77 -14.82
CA TYR A 435 4.06 -8.65 -14.17
C TYR A 435 4.94 -8.16 -13.02
N GLU A 436 4.82 -6.88 -12.68
CA GLU A 436 5.68 -6.22 -11.71
C GLU A 436 5.06 -4.95 -11.16
N MET A 437 5.62 -4.50 -10.04
CA MET A 437 5.45 -3.16 -9.52
C MET A 437 6.81 -2.46 -9.42
N HIS A 438 6.87 -1.20 -9.83
CA HIS A 438 8.06 -0.36 -9.73
C HIS A 438 7.75 1.06 -9.29
N SER A 439 8.76 1.75 -8.75
CA SER A 439 8.68 3.18 -8.45
C SER A 439 8.47 3.99 -9.73
N ALA A 440 7.40 4.78 -9.78
CA ALA A 440 7.02 5.58 -10.94
C ALA A 440 8.02 6.71 -11.25
N ALA A 441 8.83 7.13 -10.28
CA ALA A 441 9.85 8.17 -10.46
C ALA A 441 11.16 7.61 -11.06
N THR A 442 11.54 6.39 -10.65
CA THR A 442 12.92 5.88 -10.85
C THR A 442 12.99 4.65 -11.76
N GLY A 443 11.90 3.90 -11.90
CA GLY A 443 11.90 2.61 -12.58
C GLY A 443 12.50 1.47 -11.77
N GLU A 444 12.83 1.68 -10.49
CA GLU A 444 13.30 0.61 -9.61
C GLU A 444 12.18 -0.40 -9.37
N ILE A 445 12.43 -1.66 -9.76
CA ILE A 445 11.48 -2.75 -9.56
C ILE A 445 11.39 -3.07 -8.06
N ILE A 446 10.18 -2.96 -7.50
CA ILE A 446 9.89 -3.26 -6.10
C ILE A 446 9.64 -4.75 -5.94
N PHE A 447 8.75 -5.33 -6.76
CA PHE A 447 8.58 -6.78 -6.87
C PHE A 447 8.07 -7.19 -8.25
N GLY A 448 8.22 -8.47 -8.58
CA GLY A 448 7.67 -9.03 -9.82
C GLY A 448 7.95 -10.53 -9.94
N GLU A 449 7.22 -11.20 -10.83
CA GLU A 449 7.39 -12.63 -11.09
C GLU A 449 7.62 -12.90 -12.58
N LYS A 450 8.60 -13.75 -12.90
CA LYS A 450 8.79 -14.24 -14.26
C LYS A 450 7.75 -15.30 -14.61
N THR A 451 7.00 -15.08 -15.68
CA THR A 451 6.00 -16.06 -16.18
C THR A 451 6.49 -16.82 -17.42
N GLY A 452 7.27 -16.17 -18.30
CA GLY A 452 7.68 -16.73 -19.59
C GLY A 452 6.56 -16.83 -20.62
N THR A 453 5.40 -16.24 -20.33
CA THR A 453 4.20 -16.21 -21.17
C THR A 453 3.61 -14.81 -21.20
N ASP A 454 2.76 -14.55 -22.18
CA ASP A 454 1.94 -13.34 -22.22
C ASP A 454 1.02 -13.29 -20.99
N VAL A 455 1.09 -12.18 -20.25
CA VAL A 455 0.16 -11.84 -19.17
C VAL A 455 -0.73 -10.68 -19.65
N GLY A 456 -1.78 -10.99 -20.41
CA GLY A 456 -2.60 -9.97 -21.06
C GLY A 456 -3.53 -9.15 -20.16
N ARG A 457 -3.51 -9.31 -18.83
CA ARG A 457 -4.32 -8.57 -17.85
C ARG A 457 -3.63 -8.49 -16.49
N GLY A 458 -3.75 -7.34 -15.84
CA GLY A 458 -3.35 -7.06 -14.46
C GLY A 458 -4.29 -6.01 -13.87
N ILE A 459 -4.42 -5.97 -12.55
CA ILE A 459 -5.12 -4.93 -11.82
C ILE A 459 -4.47 -4.67 -10.47
N ALA A 460 -4.44 -3.41 -10.07
CA ALA A 460 -4.21 -2.98 -8.69
C ALA A 460 -5.47 -2.30 -8.15
N ALA A 461 -5.92 -2.69 -6.95
CA ALA A 461 -7.09 -2.16 -6.26
C ALA A 461 -6.96 -2.39 -4.74
N ASP A 462 -7.28 -1.41 -3.90
CA ASP A 462 -7.35 -1.59 -2.43
C ASP A 462 -8.65 -2.31 -2.09
N ILE A 463 -8.63 -3.63 -1.99
CA ILE A 463 -9.84 -4.44 -1.79
C ILE A 463 -9.93 -5.01 -0.38
N ASP A 464 -8.84 -5.05 0.37
CA ASP A 464 -8.74 -5.71 1.67
C ASP A 464 -8.25 -4.75 2.77
N PRO A 465 -9.15 -4.23 3.63
CA PRO A 465 -8.78 -3.26 4.66
C PRO A 465 -7.85 -3.84 5.75
N ALA A 466 -7.60 -5.16 5.77
CA ALA A 466 -6.63 -5.78 6.66
C ALA A 466 -5.17 -5.61 6.18
N HIS A 467 -4.97 -5.22 4.93
CA HIS A 467 -3.67 -4.97 4.32
C HIS A 467 -3.66 -3.53 3.81
N ARG A 468 -2.71 -2.75 4.30
CA ARG A 468 -2.62 -1.34 3.93
C ARG A 468 -2.00 -1.20 2.54
N GLY A 469 -2.62 -0.39 1.69
CA GLY A 469 -2.20 -0.18 0.30
C GLY A 469 -3.04 -0.99 -0.67
N PHE A 470 -2.62 -1.04 -1.93
CA PHE A 470 -3.36 -1.73 -2.98
C PHE A 470 -2.99 -3.21 -3.06
N GLU A 471 -3.99 -4.09 -3.17
CA GLU A 471 -3.77 -5.45 -3.63
C GLU A 471 -3.55 -5.49 -5.14
N MET A 472 -2.81 -6.52 -5.58
CA MET A 472 -2.45 -6.69 -6.99
C MET A 472 -2.64 -8.12 -7.44
N TRP A 473 -3.15 -8.30 -8.66
CA TRP A 473 -3.24 -9.63 -9.28
C TRP A 473 -3.28 -9.55 -10.81
N SER A 474 -3.01 -10.67 -11.46
CA SER A 474 -2.93 -10.75 -12.92
C SER A 474 -3.46 -12.08 -13.44
N THR A 475 -3.61 -12.21 -14.76
CA THR A 475 -3.98 -13.50 -15.38
C THR A 475 -2.88 -14.56 -15.35
N ALA A 476 -1.70 -14.26 -14.79
CA ALA A 476 -0.59 -15.19 -14.72
C ALA A 476 -0.91 -16.43 -13.86
N ASN A 477 -1.63 -16.23 -12.75
CA ASN A 477 -1.94 -17.29 -11.80
C ASN A 477 -3.25 -17.01 -11.04
N GLY A 478 -3.49 -17.72 -9.94
CA GLY A 478 -4.70 -17.60 -9.12
C GLY A 478 -4.51 -16.77 -7.85
N ASN A 479 -3.39 -16.07 -7.70
CA ASN A 479 -3.01 -15.40 -6.47
C ASN A 479 -3.45 -13.93 -6.44
N VAL A 480 -3.61 -13.42 -5.23
CA VAL A 480 -3.74 -11.99 -4.90
C VAL A 480 -2.60 -11.64 -3.97
N TYR A 481 -1.90 -10.55 -4.29
CA TYR A 481 -0.73 -10.07 -3.57
C TYR A 481 -1.09 -8.77 -2.84
N ASP A 482 -0.54 -8.55 -1.64
CA ASP A 482 -0.50 -7.22 -1.05
C ASP A 482 0.50 -6.32 -1.80
N CYS A 483 0.55 -5.03 -1.47
CA CYS A 483 1.47 -4.06 -2.07
C CYS A 483 2.96 -4.41 -1.85
N LYS A 484 3.29 -5.31 -0.92
CA LYS A 484 4.65 -5.77 -0.63
C LYS A 484 5.02 -7.04 -1.41
N GLY A 485 4.10 -7.60 -2.20
CA GLY A 485 4.29 -8.83 -2.96
C GLY A 485 4.07 -10.11 -2.16
N ASN A 486 3.48 -10.06 -0.96
CA ASN A 486 3.08 -11.26 -0.22
C ASN A 486 1.74 -11.76 -0.71
N ILE A 487 1.59 -13.09 -0.82
CA ILE A 487 0.31 -13.69 -1.23
C ILE A 487 -0.68 -13.65 -0.06
N ILE A 488 -1.77 -12.90 -0.23
CA ILE A 488 -2.87 -12.85 0.77
C ILE A 488 -3.99 -13.83 0.45
N ALA A 489 -4.15 -14.22 -0.82
CA ALA A 489 -5.10 -15.24 -1.24
C ALA A 489 -4.56 -16.08 -2.41
N SER A 490 -4.83 -17.39 -2.37
CA SER A 490 -4.44 -18.34 -3.41
C SER A 490 -5.67 -18.99 -4.05
N LYS A 491 -5.67 -19.15 -5.37
CA LYS A 491 -6.73 -19.77 -6.19
C LYS A 491 -8.09 -19.07 -6.15
N ASN A 492 -8.17 -17.86 -5.62
CA ASN A 492 -9.41 -17.07 -5.50
C ASN A 492 -9.30 -15.71 -6.21
N ARG A 493 -8.47 -15.61 -7.25
CA ARG A 493 -8.27 -14.40 -8.05
C ARG A 493 -9.62 -13.77 -8.50
N PRO A 494 -9.87 -12.49 -8.17
CA PRO A 494 -11.03 -11.73 -8.65
C PRO A 494 -10.99 -11.43 -10.16
N SER A 495 -11.99 -10.71 -10.69
CA SER A 495 -11.97 -10.19 -12.07
C SER A 495 -10.74 -9.28 -12.30
N VAL A 496 -10.28 -9.17 -13.55
CA VAL A 496 -9.09 -8.38 -13.91
C VAL A 496 -9.47 -7.45 -15.06
N ASN A 497 -10.12 -6.35 -14.70
CA ASN A 497 -10.60 -5.34 -15.63
C ASN A 497 -10.54 -3.96 -14.96
N PHE A 498 -11.66 -3.45 -14.42
CA PHE A 498 -11.72 -2.16 -13.75
C PHE A 498 -11.84 -2.33 -12.23
N ARG A 499 -11.24 -1.39 -11.51
CA ARG A 499 -11.60 -1.05 -10.13
C ARG A 499 -12.66 0.06 -10.17
N VAL A 500 -13.49 0.16 -9.14
CA VAL A 500 -14.51 1.20 -9.02
C VAL A 500 -14.84 1.47 -7.55
N TYR A 501 -15.00 2.73 -7.15
CA TYR A 501 -15.64 3.09 -5.90
C TYR A 501 -17.16 3.12 -6.07
N TRP A 502 -17.87 2.15 -5.48
CA TRP A 502 -19.30 1.99 -5.68
C TRP A 502 -20.11 1.99 -4.37
N ASP A 503 -19.58 1.41 -3.30
CA ASP A 503 -20.30 1.25 -2.04
C ASP A 503 -20.11 2.39 -1.03
N GLY A 504 -20.15 2.10 0.27
CA GLY A 504 -20.04 3.10 1.33
C GLY A 504 -18.69 3.15 2.02
N ASP A 505 -17.83 2.14 1.85
CA ASP A 505 -16.50 2.05 2.44
C ASP A 505 -15.43 2.75 1.58
N LEU A 506 -14.15 2.65 1.96
CA LEU A 506 -13.03 3.30 1.25
C LEU A 506 -12.31 2.36 0.28
N GLN A 507 -12.72 1.10 0.24
CA GLN A 507 -12.11 0.07 -0.60
C GLN A 507 -12.72 0.09 -2.00
N ASP A 508 -11.99 -0.52 -2.91
CA ASP A 508 -12.39 -0.76 -4.27
C ASP A 508 -13.35 -1.94 -4.41
N GLU A 509 -14.35 -1.73 -5.26
CA GLU A 509 -15.09 -2.78 -5.93
C GLU A 509 -14.47 -3.08 -7.30
N LEU A 510 -14.94 -4.16 -7.92
CA LEU A 510 -14.38 -4.65 -9.19
C LEU A 510 -15.45 -4.69 -10.27
N LEU A 511 -15.26 -3.86 -11.30
CA LEU A 511 -16.12 -3.79 -12.48
C LEU A 511 -15.57 -4.67 -13.61
N ASP A 512 -16.37 -5.62 -14.08
CA ASP A 512 -16.05 -6.41 -15.28
C ASP A 512 -17.29 -6.68 -16.13
N GLY A 513 -17.34 -6.05 -17.31
CA GLY A 513 -18.51 -6.06 -18.18
C GLY A 513 -19.68 -5.30 -17.57
N VAL A 514 -20.63 -6.03 -17.01
CA VAL A 514 -21.90 -5.49 -16.48
C VAL A 514 -22.09 -5.83 -15.00
N LYS A 515 -20.98 -6.12 -14.32
CA LYS A 515 -20.95 -6.77 -13.01
C LYS A 515 -20.02 -5.99 -12.10
N ILE A 516 -20.49 -5.68 -10.91
CA ILE A 516 -19.67 -5.13 -9.83
C ILE A 516 -19.61 -6.19 -8.73
N ASP A 517 -18.39 -6.60 -8.39
CA ASP A 517 -18.09 -7.59 -7.36
C ASP A 517 -17.30 -6.92 -6.20
N LYS A 518 -17.51 -7.35 -4.96
CA LYS A 518 -16.81 -6.86 -3.75
C LYS A 518 -16.01 -7.96 -3.09
N TRP A 519 -14.80 -7.65 -2.68
CA TRP A 519 -13.96 -8.55 -1.89
C TRP A 519 -14.49 -8.72 -0.46
N ASN A 520 -14.43 -9.94 0.07
CA ASN A 520 -14.89 -10.25 1.42
C ASN A 520 -13.78 -10.69 2.38
N GLY A 521 -12.52 -10.42 2.06
CA GLY A 521 -11.33 -10.93 2.76
C GLY A 521 -10.79 -12.27 2.23
N THR A 522 -11.54 -12.97 1.36
CA THR A 522 -11.10 -14.28 0.81
C THR A 522 -11.40 -14.51 -0.66
N LYS A 523 -12.46 -13.88 -1.19
CA LYS A 523 -12.88 -13.94 -2.59
C LYS A 523 -13.78 -12.73 -2.91
N ALA A 524 -13.92 -12.42 -4.20
CA ALA A 524 -14.91 -11.46 -4.66
C ALA A 524 -16.31 -12.10 -4.75
N ASN A 525 -17.34 -11.38 -4.30
CA ASN A 525 -18.75 -11.77 -4.39
C ASN A 525 -19.53 -10.72 -5.19
N ARG A 526 -20.53 -11.16 -5.96
CA ARG A 526 -21.41 -10.27 -6.72
C ARG A 526 -22.17 -9.31 -5.80
N MET A 527 -22.00 -8.02 -6.03
CA MET A 527 -22.85 -6.98 -5.43
C MET A 527 -24.06 -6.68 -6.31
N ILE A 528 -23.81 -6.33 -7.57
CA ILE A 528 -24.83 -5.87 -8.51
C ILE A 528 -24.50 -6.31 -9.93
N THR A 529 -25.53 -6.76 -10.65
CA THR A 529 -25.45 -7.00 -12.10
C THR A 529 -26.26 -5.92 -12.78
N LEU A 530 -25.59 -5.00 -13.47
CA LEU A 530 -26.21 -3.80 -14.06
C LEU A 530 -27.21 -4.15 -15.17
N SER A 531 -27.05 -5.30 -15.82
CA SER A 531 -28.02 -5.84 -16.78
C SER A 531 -29.31 -6.39 -16.15
N ASP A 532 -29.47 -6.34 -14.83
CA ASP A 532 -30.74 -6.71 -14.17
C ASP A 532 -31.74 -5.53 -14.19
N TYR A 533 -31.26 -4.30 -14.38
CA TYR A 533 -32.10 -3.08 -14.47
C TYR A 533 -32.56 -2.77 -15.91
N SER A 534 -31.78 -3.17 -16.91
CA SER A 534 -32.08 -3.01 -18.34
C SER A 534 -31.20 -3.93 -19.20
N ASN A 535 -31.12 -3.72 -20.51
CA ASN A 535 -30.24 -4.52 -21.39
C ASN A 535 -28.81 -3.97 -21.43
N ALA A 536 -28.29 -3.51 -20.28
CA ALA A 536 -26.98 -2.91 -20.17
C ALA A 536 -25.90 -3.85 -20.73
N ALA A 537 -24.99 -3.31 -21.52
CA ALA A 537 -23.91 -4.04 -22.16
C ALA A 537 -22.61 -3.25 -22.12
N SER A 538 -21.51 -4.00 -22.04
CA SER A 538 -20.16 -3.46 -22.14
C SER A 538 -19.73 -3.27 -23.60
N CYS A 539 -18.59 -2.60 -23.77
CA CYS A 539 -17.95 -2.31 -25.03
C CYS A 539 -16.81 -3.29 -25.33
N ASN A 540 -16.28 -3.21 -26.55
CA ASN A 540 -14.95 -3.74 -26.91
C ASN A 540 -14.79 -5.26 -26.73
N SER A 541 -15.87 -6.03 -26.96
CA SER A 541 -15.86 -7.50 -26.98
C SER A 541 -15.31 -8.09 -25.67
N THR A 542 -14.19 -8.83 -25.73
CA THR A 542 -13.57 -9.47 -24.56
C THR A 542 -12.88 -8.47 -23.62
N LYS A 543 -12.60 -7.24 -24.04
CA LYS A 543 -12.15 -6.18 -23.14
C LYS A 543 -13.26 -5.80 -22.15
N ALA A 544 -14.51 -5.89 -22.57
CA ALA A 544 -15.69 -5.77 -21.72
C ALA A 544 -15.67 -4.51 -20.84
N THR A 545 -15.26 -3.38 -21.41
CA THR A 545 -15.13 -2.10 -20.72
C THR A 545 -16.49 -1.41 -20.61
N PRO A 546 -16.70 -0.53 -19.61
CA PRO A 546 -17.84 0.40 -19.67
C PRO A 546 -17.68 1.36 -20.86
N ASN A 547 -18.76 2.10 -21.20
CA ASN A 547 -18.61 3.28 -22.05
C ASN A 547 -17.76 4.34 -21.30
N LEU A 548 -18.00 4.49 -19.99
CA LEU A 548 -17.21 5.30 -19.06
C LEU A 548 -17.43 4.83 -17.60
N SER A 549 -16.41 4.91 -16.75
CA SER A 549 -16.49 4.83 -15.29
C SER A 549 -15.87 6.12 -14.72
N ALA A 550 -16.65 6.96 -14.04
CA ALA A 550 -16.21 8.25 -13.54
C ALA A 550 -17.17 8.84 -12.48
N ASP A 551 -16.67 9.53 -11.45
CA ASP A 551 -17.46 10.44 -10.60
C ASP A 551 -17.89 11.66 -11.45
N ILE A 552 -19.08 11.61 -12.06
CA ILE A 552 -19.57 12.69 -12.93
C ILE A 552 -20.75 13.43 -12.32
N LEU A 553 -21.32 12.94 -11.22
CA LEU A 553 -22.41 13.55 -10.47
C LEU A 553 -22.45 12.93 -9.06
N GLY A 554 -23.29 13.47 -8.19
CA GLY A 554 -23.39 12.94 -6.83
C GLY A 554 -22.14 13.23 -6.01
N ASP A 555 -21.85 12.33 -5.06
CA ASP A 555 -20.67 12.42 -4.20
C ASP A 555 -19.48 11.68 -4.84
N TRP A 556 -18.41 11.44 -4.09
CA TRP A 556 -17.12 10.93 -4.57
C TRP A 556 -17.12 9.57 -5.28
N ARG A 557 -18.24 8.86 -5.36
CA ARG A 557 -18.26 7.50 -5.94
C ARG A 557 -18.56 7.56 -7.41
N GLU A 558 -18.12 6.51 -8.11
CA GLU A 558 -18.02 6.54 -9.56
C GLU A 558 -19.34 6.08 -10.19
N GLU A 559 -19.87 6.89 -11.11
CA GLU A 559 -20.93 6.45 -12.01
C GLU A 559 -20.37 5.50 -13.08
N ILE A 560 -21.22 4.55 -13.48
CA ILE A 560 -20.94 3.65 -14.59
C ILE A 560 -21.89 3.94 -15.76
N ILE A 561 -21.32 4.25 -16.92
CA ILE A 561 -22.06 4.41 -18.16
C ILE A 561 -21.93 3.13 -18.99
N LEU A 562 -23.07 2.52 -19.31
CA LEU A 562 -23.20 1.40 -20.24
C LEU A 562 -24.17 1.76 -21.36
N TRP A 563 -24.22 0.97 -22.42
CA TRP A 563 -25.19 1.14 -23.50
C TRP A 563 -26.26 0.04 -23.45
N ASP A 564 -27.45 0.34 -23.97
CA ASP A 564 -28.53 -0.64 -24.06
C ASP A 564 -28.37 -1.50 -25.32
N SER A 565 -28.04 -2.78 -25.14
CA SER A 565 -27.80 -3.73 -26.24
C SER A 565 -29.01 -3.99 -27.13
N LYS A 566 -30.23 -3.76 -26.64
CA LYS A 566 -31.45 -4.00 -27.40
C LYS A 566 -31.79 -2.81 -28.28
N THR A 567 -31.61 -1.58 -27.79
CA THR A 567 -31.92 -0.37 -28.56
C THR A 567 -30.73 0.06 -29.41
N CYS A 568 -29.50 -0.24 -28.98
CA CYS A 568 -28.24 0.25 -29.56
C CYS A 568 -28.24 1.78 -29.76
N SER A 569 -29.03 2.50 -28.95
CA SER A 569 -29.32 3.93 -29.13
C SER A 569 -29.65 4.61 -27.80
N ASP A 570 -29.26 4.02 -26.67
CA ASP A 570 -29.36 4.64 -25.36
C ASP A 570 -28.06 4.41 -24.58
N LEU A 571 -27.65 5.42 -23.81
CA LEU A 571 -26.77 5.22 -22.66
C LEU A 571 -27.60 5.04 -21.39
N LEU A 572 -27.02 4.30 -20.45
CA LEU A 572 -27.53 4.01 -19.13
C LEU A 572 -26.48 4.48 -18.13
N VAL A 573 -26.72 5.63 -17.48
CA VAL A 573 -25.83 6.21 -16.47
C VAL A 573 -26.28 5.70 -15.11
N PHE A 574 -25.52 4.78 -14.52
CA PHE A 574 -25.78 4.22 -13.20
C PHE A 574 -25.04 4.99 -12.12
N THR A 575 -25.71 5.31 -11.02
CA THR A 575 -25.10 5.87 -9.80
C THR A 575 -25.44 4.99 -8.60
N THR A 576 -24.63 5.04 -7.55
CA THR A 576 -24.89 4.25 -6.35
C THR A 576 -26.04 4.83 -5.51
N ILE A 577 -26.71 3.97 -4.73
CA ILE A 577 -27.73 4.34 -3.75
C ILE A 577 -27.39 3.85 -2.35
N ILE A 578 -26.18 3.34 -2.17
CA ILE A 578 -25.67 2.84 -0.90
C ILE A 578 -25.19 4.06 -0.10
N PRO A 579 -25.58 4.28 1.15
CA PRO A 579 -25.02 5.40 1.92
C PRO A 579 -23.56 5.18 2.31
N THR A 580 -22.75 6.22 2.19
CA THR A 580 -21.39 6.34 2.76
C THR A 580 -21.40 7.25 3.99
N GLU A 581 -20.43 7.05 4.90
CA GLU A 581 -20.14 7.94 6.04
C GLU A 581 -18.99 8.91 5.77
N TYR A 582 -18.43 8.89 4.55
CA TYR A 582 -17.29 9.70 4.15
C TYR A 582 -17.73 10.88 3.29
N LYS A 583 -17.17 12.06 3.62
CA LYS A 583 -17.14 13.22 2.73
C LYS A 583 -15.76 13.26 2.08
N ILE A 584 -15.72 12.96 0.80
CA ILE A 584 -14.52 13.02 -0.03
C ILE A 584 -14.81 14.03 -1.14
N THR A 585 -13.82 14.86 -1.45
CA THR A 585 -13.88 15.78 -2.59
C THR A 585 -14.13 14.99 -3.87
N THR A 586 -14.94 15.52 -4.78
CA THR A 586 -15.17 14.89 -6.09
C THR A 586 -13.83 14.48 -6.72
N LEU A 587 -13.77 13.24 -7.20
CA LEU A 587 -12.53 12.66 -7.71
C LEU A 587 -12.07 13.39 -8.99
N MET A 588 -12.98 14.07 -9.68
CA MET A 588 -12.66 14.91 -10.84
C MET A 588 -11.80 16.14 -10.50
N HIS A 589 -11.60 16.44 -9.22
CA HIS A 589 -10.64 17.45 -8.76
C HIS A 589 -9.29 16.88 -8.31
N ASP A 590 -9.13 15.56 -8.28
CA ASP A 590 -7.81 14.93 -8.18
C ASP A 590 -7.14 14.95 -9.57
N PRO A 591 -5.91 15.48 -9.69
CA PRO A 591 -5.25 15.65 -10.99
C PRO A 591 -5.02 14.32 -11.71
N VAL A 592 -4.56 13.28 -11.00
CA VAL A 592 -4.27 11.97 -11.60
C VAL A 592 -5.55 11.28 -12.06
N TYR A 593 -6.60 11.31 -11.24
CA TYR A 593 -7.91 10.75 -11.58
C TYR A 593 -8.54 11.47 -12.77
N ARG A 594 -8.53 12.81 -12.78
CA ARG A 594 -9.12 13.59 -13.88
C ARG A 594 -8.38 13.38 -15.19
N MET A 595 -7.05 13.23 -15.16
CA MET A 595 -6.27 12.78 -16.33
C MET A 595 -6.67 11.36 -16.73
N GLY A 596 -6.84 10.47 -15.75
CA GLY A 596 -7.46 9.15 -15.87
C GLY A 596 -8.71 9.12 -16.73
N ILE A 597 -9.66 10.00 -16.42
CA ILE A 597 -10.92 10.12 -17.16
C ILE A 597 -10.71 10.65 -18.58
N ALA A 598 -9.76 11.56 -18.79
CA ALA A 598 -9.45 12.07 -20.13
C ALA A 598 -8.90 10.94 -21.03
N TRP A 599 -7.97 10.12 -20.54
CA TRP A 599 -7.37 9.03 -21.32
C TRP A 599 -8.13 7.70 -21.25
N GLN A 600 -9.20 7.56 -20.47
CA GLN A 600 -9.92 6.28 -20.32
C GLN A 600 -10.39 5.68 -21.65
N ASN A 601 -10.73 6.48 -22.66
CA ASN A 601 -11.16 6.02 -23.98
C ASN A 601 -10.02 5.44 -24.86
N VAL A 602 -8.77 5.56 -24.40
CA VAL A 602 -7.59 5.39 -25.24
C VAL A 602 -7.23 3.92 -25.38
N ALA A 603 -7.29 3.42 -26.62
CA ALA A 603 -6.92 2.06 -27.01
C ALA A 603 -7.55 0.97 -26.13
N TYR A 604 -6.81 0.36 -25.20
CA TYR A 604 -7.38 -0.57 -24.21
C TYR A 604 -7.59 0.17 -22.90
N ASN A 605 -8.83 0.62 -22.70
CA ASN A 605 -9.28 1.42 -21.55
C ASN A 605 -8.77 0.82 -20.23
N GLN A 606 -8.21 1.65 -19.35
CA GLN A 606 -7.82 1.28 -17.99
C GLN A 606 -8.65 2.06 -16.97
N PRO A 607 -8.87 1.53 -15.77
CA PRO A 607 -9.57 2.27 -14.72
C PRO A 607 -8.76 3.51 -14.29
N PRO A 608 -9.42 4.62 -13.95
CA PRO A 608 -8.75 5.76 -13.33
C PRO A 608 -8.26 5.40 -11.93
N HIS A 609 -7.22 6.10 -11.47
CA HIS A 609 -6.64 5.98 -10.14
C HIS A 609 -6.47 7.37 -9.55
N LEU A 610 -6.42 7.46 -8.22
CA LEU A 610 -6.13 8.72 -7.51
C LEU A 610 -4.62 8.93 -7.42
N GLY A 611 -4.20 10.20 -7.31
CA GLY A 611 -2.80 10.55 -7.04
C GLY A 611 -2.37 10.32 -5.60
N TYR A 612 -3.22 9.70 -4.78
CA TYR A 612 -3.03 9.48 -3.36
C TYR A 612 -3.77 8.21 -2.89
N TYR A 613 -3.30 7.61 -1.81
CA TYR A 613 -4.01 6.50 -1.18
C TYR A 613 -5.28 6.98 -0.45
N LEU A 614 -6.46 6.59 -0.93
CA LEU A 614 -7.74 7.07 -0.36
C LEU A 614 -7.92 6.72 1.12
N GLY A 615 -7.42 5.56 1.56
CA GLY A 615 -7.48 5.14 2.96
C GLY A 615 -6.75 6.09 3.93
N ASP A 616 -5.81 6.89 3.43
CA ASP A 616 -5.10 7.92 4.20
C ASP A 616 -5.71 9.31 4.10
N GLN A 617 -6.60 9.49 3.13
CA GLN A 617 -7.11 10.79 2.84
C GLN A 617 -7.85 11.35 4.05
N ASP A 618 -7.61 12.62 4.29
CA ASP A 618 -8.25 13.35 5.36
C ASP A 618 -9.75 13.44 5.07
N THR A 619 -10.54 12.52 5.63
CA THR A 619 -12.01 12.44 5.45
C THR A 619 -12.77 13.55 6.18
N GLU A 620 -12.08 14.64 6.56
CA GLU A 620 -12.53 15.73 7.44
C GLU A 620 -13.01 15.28 8.84
N ASN A 621 -13.10 13.98 9.08
CA ASN A 621 -13.48 13.35 10.33
C ASN A 621 -12.32 13.42 11.31
N ALA A 622 -12.62 13.70 12.58
CA ALA A 622 -11.62 13.55 13.63
C ALA A 622 -11.11 12.10 13.65
N SER A 623 -9.80 11.93 13.79
CA SER A 623 -9.19 10.59 13.81
C SER A 623 -7.93 10.58 14.68
N PHE A 624 -7.50 9.38 15.08
CA PHE A 624 -6.28 9.14 15.83
C PHE A 624 -5.34 8.23 15.03
N ALA A 625 -4.05 8.58 14.96
CA ALA A 625 -3.02 7.76 14.34
C ALA A 625 -1.95 7.38 15.35
N LYS A 626 -1.63 6.08 15.45
CA LYS A 626 -0.65 5.58 16.42
C LYS A 626 0.76 6.05 16.06
N LYS A 627 1.54 6.45 17.07
CA LYS A 627 2.91 6.97 16.92
C LYS A 627 3.93 6.34 17.88
N GLY A 628 3.47 5.76 18.99
CA GLY A 628 4.33 5.12 20.00
C GLY A 628 4.28 3.59 19.95
N ILE A 629 5.26 2.93 20.57
CA ILE A 629 5.33 1.46 20.66
C ILE A 629 4.30 0.86 21.64
N GLY A 630 3.78 1.63 22.60
CA GLY A 630 2.81 1.17 23.58
C GLY A 630 1.44 0.86 22.97
N TYR A 631 0.83 -0.24 23.42
CA TYR A 631 -0.52 -0.66 23.01
C TYR A 631 -1.58 -0.07 23.94
N LEU A 632 -2.81 0.11 23.43
CA LEU A 632 -3.95 0.59 24.24
C LEU A 632 -4.29 -0.36 25.40
N ASN A 633 -4.02 -1.66 25.24
CA ASN A 633 -4.14 -2.67 26.27
C ASN A 633 -2.76 -3.10 26.76
N GLN A 634 -2.50 -3.00 28.06
CA GLN A 634 -1.25 -3.46 28.67
C GLN A 634 -1.53 -4.22 29.96
N SER A 635 -0.77 -5.29 30.18
CA SER A 635 -0.72 -5.98 31.46
C SER A 635 0.70 -5.88 32.00
N ILE A 636 0.85 -5.25 33.16
CA ILE A 636 2.14 -5.01 33.81
C ILE A 636 2.08 -5.42 35.28
N ASP A 637 3.25 -5.59 35.91
CA ASP A 637 3.34 -5.82 37.34
C ASP A 637 3.36 -4.48 38.10
N LEU A 638 2.83 -4.47 39.32
CA LEU A 638 2.82 -3.29 40.18
C LEU A 638 4.26 -2.81 40.42
N GLY A 639 4.52 -1.53 40.10
CA GLY A 639 5.85 -0.93 40.18
C GLY A 639 6.58 -0.83 38.84
N GLU A 640 6.04 -1.42 37.76
CA GLU A 640 6.57 -1.26 36.41
C GLU A 640 5.92 -0.08 35.68
N ALA A 641 6.69 0.61 34.83
CA ALA A 641 6.14 1.60 33.93
C ALA A 641 5.41 0.93 32.75
N ILE A 642 4.32 1.53 32.30
CA ILE A 642 3.72 1.12 31.02
C ILE A 642 4.64 1.50 29.87
N SER A 643 4.55 0.76 28.75
CA SER A 643 5.10 1.26 27.49
C SER A 643 4.32 2.51 27.07
N PRO A 644 4.98 3.64 26.74
CA PRO A 644 4.27 4.88 26.41
C PRO A 644 3.28 4.70 25.25
N ILE A 645 2.01 5.04 25.49
CA ILE A 645 0.93 4.95 24.52
C ILE A 645 0.82 6.32 23.85
N SER A 646 1.19 6.42 22.57
CA SER A 646 1.24 7.73 21.90
C SER A 646 0.48 7.73 20.59
N TYR A 647 -0.32 8.77 20.37
CA TYR A 647 -1.12 9.00 19.17
C TYR A 647 -1.04 10.46 18.75
N SER A 648 -1.04 10.70 17.45
CA SER A 648 -1.45 12.00 16.89
C SER A 648 -2.95 12.00 16.64
N TRP A 649 -3.58 13.17 16.64
CA TRP A 649 -4.93 13.35 16.14
C TRP A 649 -4.92 14.23 14.89
N LYS A 650 -5.86 13.97 13.98
CA LYS A 650 -6.21 14.89 12.91
C LYS A 650 -7.58 15.47 13.20
N ASN A 651 -7.88 16.60 12.57
CA ASN A 651 -9.27 17.07 12.45
C ASN A 651 -10.02 17.38 13.73
N ALA A 652 -9.29 17.65 14.81
CA ALA A 652 -9.80 18.03 16.11
C ALA A 652 -8.89 19.08 16.74
N GLU A 653 -9.43 19.86 17.68
CA GLU A 653 -8.72 20.93 18.38
C GLU A 653 -7.94 20.40 19.60
N ASP A 654 -8.40 19.31 20.20
CA ASP A 654 -7.84 18.76 21.43
C ASP A 654 -8.22 17.28 21.64
N VAL A 655 -7.75 16.69 22.74
CA VAL A 655 -8.10 15.34 23.18
C VAL A 655 -8.51 15.32 24.66
N LYS A 656 -9.43 14.42 24.98
CA LYS A 656 -9.92 14.19 26.34
C LYS A 656 -9.70 12.73 26.70
N ILE A 657 -8.96 12.49 27.78
CA ILE A 657 -8.63 11.14 28.26
C ILE A 657 -9.23 10.94 29.66
N ALA A 658 -9.89 9.81 29.88
CA ALA A 658 -10.56 9.50 31.14
C ALA A 658 -10.40 8.02 31.53
N GLY A 659 -10.31 7.73 32.84
CA GLY A 659 -10.28 6.36 33.37
C GLY A 659 -8.90 5.74 33.62
N LEU A 660 -7.81 6.53 33.49
CA LEU A 660 -6.47 6.05 33.78
C LEU A 660 -6.23 5.77 35.28
N PRO A 661 -5.45 4.74 35.64
CA PRO A 661 -5.00 4.51 37.01
C PRO A 661 -4.08 5.61 37.54
N GLU A 662 -4.05 5.78 38.86
CA GLU A 662 -3.11 6.67 39.53
C GLU A 662 -1.65 6.27 39.26
N GLY A 663 -0.80 7.26 38.99
CA GLY A 663 0.61 7.08 38.60
C GLY A 663 0.89 7.14 37.10
N LEU A 664 -0.16 7.17 36.27
CA LEU A 664 -0.05 7.51 34.85
C LEU A 664 -0.30 8.99 34.61
N ASN A 665 0.49 9.58 33.71
CA ASN A 665 0.39 10.97 33.28
C ASN A 665 0.08 11.02 31.78
N VAL A 666 -0.58 12.11 31.38
CA VAL A 666 -0.86 12.42 29.98
C VAL A 666 -0.11 13.70 29.62
N VAL A 667 0.71 13.63 28.58
CA VAL A 667 1.35 14.80 27.96
C VAL A 667 0.64 15.07 26.64
N VAL A 668 0.08 16.27 26.47
CA VAL A 668 -0.61 16.70 25.25
C VAL A 668 0.16 17.86 24.62
N ASP A 669 0.60 17.67 23.39
CA ASP A 669 1.15 18.72 22.53
C ASP A 669 0.09 19.12 21.49
N LYS A 670 -0.58 20.24 21.73
CA LYS A 670 -1.61 20.76 20.82
C LYS A 670 -1.04 21.32 19.52
N LYS A 671 0.24 21.69 19.50
CA LYS A 671 0.86 22.29 18.32
C LYS A 671 1.20 21.21 17.29
N GLU A 672 1.69 20.07 17.76
CA GLU A 672 2.00 18.90 16.93
C GLU A 672 0.81 17.93 16.81
N CYS A 673 -0.36 18.31 17.36
CA CYS A 673 -1.57 17.49 17.43
C CYS A 673 -1.31 16.07 17.94
N PHE A 674 -0.65 15.95 19.09
CA PHE A 674 -0.10 14.70 19.60
C PHE A 674 -0.25 14.54 21.11
N PHE A 675 -0.45 13.32 21.60
CA PHE A 675 -0.41 13.02 23.03
C PHE A 675 0.31 11.70 23.35
N THR A 676 0.80 11.61 24.59
CA THR A 676 1.42 10.41 25.16
C THR A 676 0.84 10.12 26.56
N ILE A 677 0.49 8.86 26.81
CA ILE A 677 0.17 8.33 28.14
C ILE A 677 1.35 7.48 28.61
N GLU A 678 1.92 7.82 29.77
CA GLU A 678 3.10 7.15 30.32
C GLU A 678 3.11 7.17 31.85
N GLY A 679 4.00 6.39 32.47
CA GLY A 679 4.19 6.35 33.92
C GLY A 679 4.05 4.96 34.52
N THR A 680 4.00 4.91 35.85
CA THR A 680 3.99 3.67 36.65
C THR A 680 2.74 3.63 37.53
N PRO A 681 1.79 2.74 37.24
CA PRO A 681 0.58 2.58 38.07
C PRO A 681 0.89 2.21 39.52
N GLN A 682 0.12 2.77 40.45
CA GLN A 682 0.39 2.68 41.89
C GLN A 682 -0.43 1.60 42.62
N ALA A 683 -1.40 0.98 41.97
CA ALA A 683 -2.25 -0.04 42.60
C ALA A 683 -2.66 -1.15 41.62
N THR A 684 -2.78 -2.38 42.13
CA THR A 684 -3.27 -3.52 41.36
C THR A 684 -4.73 -3.35 40.95
N GLY A 685 -5.12 -3.97 39.84
CA GLY A 685 -6.48 -3.89 39.30
C GLY A 685 -6.51 -3.84 37.77
N THR A 686 -7.72 -3.82 37.20
CA THR A 686 -7.93 -3.60 35.77
C THR A 686 -8.63 -2.27 35.58
N TYR A 687 -7.98 -1.35 34.88
CA TYR A 687 -8.46 0.02 34.67
C TYR A 687 -8.81 0.20 33.19
N ALA A 688 -10.09 0.38 32.88
CA ALA A 688 -10.55 0.74 31.54
C ALA A 688 -10.50 2.26 31.37
N TYR A 689 -10.01 2.73 30.24
CA TYR A 689 -9.91 4.16 29.93
C TYR A 689 -10.35 4.45 28.49
N THR A 690 -10.76 5.69 28.24
CA THR A 690 -11.19 6.20 26.94
C THR A 690 -10.41 7.44 26.52
N ILE A 691 -10.34 7.66 25.22
CA ILE A 691 -9.72 8.81 24.57
C ILE A 691 -10.73 9.34 23.55
N GLU A 692 -11.11 10.61 23.66
CA GLU A 692 -12.06 11.27 22.77
C GLU A 692 -11.41 12.51 22.14
N SER A 693 -11.57 12.71 20.83
CA SER A 693 -11.17 13.97 20.19
C SER A 693 -12.17 15.08 20.53
N VAL A 694 -11.72 16.33 20.60
CA VAL A 694 -12.55 17.49 20.96
C VAL A 694 -12.44 18.57 19.88
N GLY A 695 -13.56 19.23 19.56
CA GLY A 695 -13.58 20.37 18.62
C GLY A 695 -13.52 20.00 17.14
N GLY A 696 -13.50 18.70 16.81
CA GLY A 696 -13.63 18.22 15.42
C GLY A 696 -15.09 18.19 14.93
N LEU A 697 -15.27 18.02 13.62
CA LEU A 697 -16.59 17.82 13.01
C LEU A 697 -17.26 16.53 13.50
N THR A 698 -16.45 15.50 13.76
CA THR A 698 -16.85 14.24 14.41
C THR A 698 -16.03 14.03 15.68
N VAL A 699 -16.42 13.03 16.49
CA VAL A 699 -15.70 12.63 17.70
C VAL A 699 -15.04 11.27 17.46
N ALA A 700 -13.73 11.27 17.27
CA ALA A 700 -12.92 10.05 17.28
C ALA A 700 -12.88 9.50 18.71
N THR A 701 -12.99 8.18 18.84
CA THR A 701 -12.90 7.52 20.15
C THR A 701 -11.93 6.34 20.10
N LEU A 702 -11.05 6.24 21.09
CA LEU A 702 -10.28 5.02 21.40
C LEU A 702 -10.61 4.54 22.81
N SER A 703 -10.46 3.25 23.06
CA SER A 703 -10.57 2.64 24.39
C SER A 703 -9.45 1.65 24.63
N GLY A 704 -8.97 1.60 25.87
CA GLY A 704 -7.93 0.67 26.29
C GLY A 704 -8.11 0.19 27.72
N SER A 705 -7.23 -0.71 28.15
CA SER A 705 -7.20 -1.23 29.50
C SER A 705 -5.79 -1.43 30.02
N ILE A 706 -5.55 -1.04 31.27
CA ILE A 706 -4.30 -1.31 31.99
C ILE A 706 -4.60 -2.33 33.09
N LYS A 707 -4.09 -3.56 32.97
CA LYS A 707 -4.13 -4.59 34.01
C LYS A 707 -2.84 -4.53 34.81
N VAL A 708 -2.92 -4.09 36.07
CA VAL A 708 -1.81 -4.03 37.01
C VAL A 708 -1.89 -5.24 37.94
N LYS A 709 -0.94 -6.16 37.80
CA LYS A 709 -0.85 -7.40 38.60
C LYS A 709 0.02 -7.19 39.83
N ALA A 710 -0.11 -8.07 40.83
CA ALA A 710 0.86 -8.11 41.92
C ALA A 710 2.24 -8.52 41.37
N PRO A 711 3.37 -8.06 41.95
CA PRO A 711 4.69 -8.43 41.50
C PRO A 711 4.91 -9.95 41.55
N VAL A 712 5.53 -10.52 40.52
CA VAL A 712 5.84 -11.96 40.47
C VAL A 712 6.87 -12.31 41.55
N VAL A 713 6.48 -13.19 42.48
CA VAL A 713 7.41 -13.78 43.47
C VAL A 713 7.93 -15.11 42.92
N LEU A 714 9.23 -15.17 42.61
CA LEU A 714 9.90 -16.38 42.16
C LEU A 714 10.54 -17.12 43.34
N ASN A 715 10.16 -18.37 43.56
CA ASN A 715 10.79 -19.26 44.55
C ASN A 715 11.70 -20.25 43.82
N GLU A 716 12.98 -20.28 44.13
CA GLU A 716 13.94 -21.20 43.52
C GLU A 716 13.62 -22.67 43.93
N LEU A 717 13.32 -23.52 42.95
CA LEU A 717 12.96 -24.95 43.13
C LEU A 717 14.11 -25.88 42.75
N ALA A 718 14.96 -25.49 41.81
CA ALA A 718 16.23 -26.14 41.47
C ALA A 718 17.13 -25.15 40.74
N TYR A 719 18.44 -25.22 40.96
CA TYR A 719 19.40 -24.42 40.20
C TYR A 719 20.73 -25.16 40.03
N PHE A 720 21.12 -25.32 38.78
CA PHE A 720 22.37 -25.93 38.35
C PHE A 720 23.18 -24.87 37.58
N SER A 721 24.23 -24.34 38.23
CA SER A 721 25.12 -23.39 37.56
C SER A 721 26.11 -24.07 36.61
N PHE A 722 26.41 -25.36 36.80
CA PHE A 722 27.40 -26.10 36.00
C PHE A 722 28.84 -25.55 36.09
N ASP A 723 29.16 -24.90 37.21
CA ASP A 723 30.46 -24.28 37.50
C ASP A 723 31.58 -25.27 37.85
N GLU A 724 31.30 -26.58 37.86
CA GLU A 724 32.31 -27.57 38.20
C GLU A 724 33.49 -27.52 37.23
N THR A 725 34.71 -27.73 37.73
CA THR A 725 35.91 -27.78 36.89
C THR A 725 36.39 -29.22 36.64
N THR A 726 35.92 -30.17 37.45
CA THR A 726 36.25 -31.61 37.38
C THR A 726 35.12 -32.44 38.01
N GLY A 727 35.06 -33.74 37.71
CA GLY A 727 34.09 -34.67 38.31
C GLY A 727 32.94 -35.06 37.39
N THR A 728 32.01 -35.86 37.91
CA THR A 728 30.91 -36.48 37.15
C THR A 728 29.51 -36.00 37.56
N SER A 729 29.41 -34.95 38.37
CA SER A 729 28.13 -34.46 38.90
C SER A 729 28.04 -32.94 38.86
N ALA A 730 26.85 -32.40 38.64
CA ALA A 730 26.52 -30.98 38.77
C ALA A 730 25.73 -30.75 40.07
N VAL A 731 26.16 -29.80 40.91
CA VAL A 731 25.46 -29.46 42.15
C VAL A 731 24.13 -28.78 41.84
N ASN A 732 23.08 -29.20 42.54
CA ASN A 732 21.83 -28.45 42.62
C ASN A 732 21.89 -27.58 43.89
N SER A 733 21.95 -26.26 43.77
CA SER A 733 22.05 -25.34 44.93
C SER A 733 20.88 -25.50 45.91
N VAL A 734 19.74 -26.00 45.44
CA VAL A 734 18.52 -26.19 46.24
C VAL A 734 18.56 -27.52 46.98
N TYR A 735 18.76 -28.62 46.26
CA TYR A 735 18.70 -29.97 46.85
C TYR A 735 19.39 -31.03 45.99
N GLY A 736 20.49 -31.59 46.51
CA GLY A 736 21.19 -32.73 45.93
C GLY A 736 22.13 -32.36 44.78
N LYS A 737 22.21 -33.22 43.77
CA LYS A 737 23.06 -33.07 42.59
C LYS A 737 22.54 -33.93 41.44
N ALA A 738 22.84 -33.52 40.21
CA ALA A 738 22.62 -34.31 39.01
C ALA A 738 23.88 -35.13 38.68
N GLU A 739 23.72 -36.42 38.44
CA GLU A 739 24.83 -37.35 38.13
C GLU A 739 24.91 -37.64 36.64
N ALA A 740 26.12 -37.65 36.07
CA ALA A 740 26.34 -37.99 34.67
C ALA A 740 26.17 -39.49 34.43
N VAL A 741 25.40 -39.85 33.40
CA VAL A 741 25.20 -41.24 32.97
C VAL A 741 25.61 -41.36 31.51
N GLY A 742 26.43 -42.36 31.18
CA GLY A 742 26.83 -42.67 29.80
C GLY A 742 27.89 -41.74 29.20
N PHE A 743 28.42 -40.77 29.96
CA PHE A 743 29.53 -39.91 29.55
C PHE A 743 30.30 -39.37 30.77
N VAL A 744 31.45 -38.75 30.51
CA VAL A 744 32.17 -37.93 31.49
C VAL A 744 31.96 -36.46 31.11
N PRO A 745 31.40 -35.63 32.00
CA PRO A 745 31.19 -34.21 31.74
C PRO A 745 32.46 -33.50 31.30
N THR A 746 32.34 -32.68 30.27
CA THR A 746 33.36 -31.69 29.91
C THR A 746 32.85 -30.34 30.36
N TRP A 747 33.62 -29.69 31.22
CA TRP A 747 33.31 -28.37 31.73
C TRP A 747 34.07 -27.32 30.90
N ILE A 748 33.33 -26.42 30.27
CA ILE A 748 33.84 -25.42 29.33
C ILE A 748 33.47 -24.02 29.81
N ASN A 749 34.08 -22.97 29.24
CA ASN A 749 33.68 -21.60 29.58
C ASN A 749 32.19 -21.36 29.27
N GLY A 750 31.45 -21.02 30.32
CA GLY A 750 30.04 -20.67 30.28
C GLY A 750 29.78 -19.19 30.03
N ILE A 751 28.51 -18.83 30.12
CA ILE A 751 28.01 -17.47 30.27
C ILE A 751 28.50 -16.87 31.58
N ARG A 752 28.53 -17.69 32.64
CA ARG A 752 29.15 -17.40 33.93
C ARG A 752 30.07 -18.55 34.27
N GLN A 753 31.34 -18.25 34.50
CA GLN A 753 32.34 -19.27 34.88
C GLN A 753 32.34 -20.48 33.92
N GLN A 754 31.82 -21.65 34.35
CA GLN A 754 31.83 -22.88 33.54
C GLN A 754 30.40 -23.29 33.13
N ALA A 755 30.33 -24.14 32.12
CA ALA A 755 29.12 -24.74 31.61
C ALA A 755 29.33 -26.22 31.29
N LEU A 756 28.22 -26.96 31.20
CA LEU A 756 28.22 -28.37 30.85
C LEU A 756 28.19 -28.55 29.33
N GLU A 757 29.25 -29.09 28.74
CA GLU A 757 29.26 -29.55 27.35
C GLU A 757 28.79 -31.02 27.27
N LEU A 758 27.75 -31.25 26.48
CA LEU A 758 27.19 -32.55 26.16
C LEU A 758 27.73 -33.02 24.80
N PRO A 759 28.49 -34.14 24.75
CA PRO A 759 29.15 -34.62 23.51
C PRO A 759 28.11 -35.09 22.47
N ALA A 760 28.52 -35.54 21.27
CA ALA A 760 27.56 -36.08 20.29
C ALA A 760 27.19 -37.57 20.51
N THR A 761 28.03 -38.33 21.24
CA THR A 761 27.87 -39.77 21.51
C THR A 761 28.30 -40.12 22.95
N PRO A 762 27.83 -41.24 23.55
CA PRO A 762 26.81 -42.17 23.06
C PRO A 762 25.38 -41.60 23.20
N ALA A 763 24.40 -42.27 22.60
CA ALA A 763 23.01 -41.79 22.62
C ALA A 763 22.40 -41.69 24.03
N THR A 764 22.89 -42.52 24.95
CA THR A 764 22.41 -42.65 26.33
C THR A 764 22.92 -41.57 27.29
N ARG A 765 23.79 -40.65 26.84
CA ARG A 765 24.36 -39.60 27.69
C ARG A 765 23.27 -38.67 28.25
N ARG A 766 23.41 -38.24 29.51
CA ARG A 766 22.53 -37.28 30.20
C ARG A 766 23.04 -36.99 31.61
N MET A 767 22.52 -35.94 32.23
CA MET A 767 22.58 -35.77 33.69
C MET A 767 21.24 -36.19 34.32
N GLU A 768 21.28 -36.88 35.45
CA GLU A 768 20.10 -37.35 36.18
C GLU A 768 20.01 -36.72 37.57
N GLN A 769 18.95 -35.94 37.82
CA GLN A 769 18.60 -35.44 39.15
C GLN A 769 17.43 -36.27 39.72
N PRO A 770 17.59 -36.92 40.89
CA PRO A 770 16.48 -37.52 41.62
C PRO A 770 15.40 -36.48 41.97
N SER A 771 14.12 -36.87 41.84
CA SER A 771 13.00 -36.01 42.21
C SER A 771 12.91 -35.79 43.73
N TYR A 772 12.42 -34.62 44.12
CA TYR A 772 12.08 -34.23 45.49
C TYR A 772 10.84 -33.33 45.45
N ASP A 773 10.22 -33.07 46.59
CA ASP A 773 8.85 -32.51 46.66
C ASP A 773 8.69 -31.18 45.89
N GLN A 774 9.64 -30.25 46.02
CA GLN A 774 9.62 -28.98 45.27
C GLN A 774 9.76 -29.16 43.75
N LEU A 775 10.47 -30.19 43.29
CA LEU A 775 10.73 -30.44 41.87
C LEU A 775 9.63 -31.29 41.21
N ARG A 776 8.51 -31.57 41.90
CA ARG A 776 7.36 -32.28 41.32
C ARG A 776 6.48 -31.38 40.44
N LEU A 777 6.58 -30.05 40.60
CA LEU A 777 5.85 -28.98 39.88
C LEU A 777 4.32 -28.96 40.14
N GLY A 778 3.63 -30.06 39.86
CA GLY A 778 2.21 -30.24 40.17
C GLY A 778 1.25 -29.33 39.42
N THR A 779 0.32 -28.69 40.12
CA THR A 779 -0.68 -27.77 39.53
C THR A 779 -0.26 -26.31 39.57
N GLY A 780 0.86 -25.99 40.22
CA GLY A 780 1.30 -24.62 40.46
C GLY A 780 1.99 -23.99 39.25
N ASP A 781 2.09 -22.66 39.30
CA ASP A 781 2.85 -21.87 38.34
C ASP A 781 4.35 -22.19 38.46
N PHE A 782 5.03 -22.28 37.33
CA PHE A 782 6.48 -22.43 37.33
C PHE A 782 7.12 -21.82 36.09
N SER A 783 8.40 -21.50 36.22
CA SER A 783 9.24 -21.05 35.11
C SER A 783 10.53 -21.86 35.08
N VAL A 784 10.98 -22.26 33.90
CA VAL A 784 12.28 -22.90 33.70
C VAL A 784 13.10 -22.00 32.80
N GLU A 785 14.31 -21.63 33.23
CA GLU A 785 15.26 -20.90 32.40
C GLU A 785 16.58 -21.65 32.27
N LEU A 786 17.26 -21.47 31.13
CA LEU A 786 18.62 -21.97 30.92
C LEU A 786 19.29 -21.18 29.79
N TRP A 787 20.61 -21.25 29.74
CA TRP A 787 21.40 -20.87 28.57
C TRP A 787 21.81 -22.12 27.79
N PHE A 788 21.76 -22.04 26.46
CA PHE A 788 22.21 -23.12 25.58
C PHE A 788 23.07 -22.59 24.45
N ARG A 789 23.99 -23.44 23.96
CA ARG A 789 24.82 -23.17 22.78
C ARG A 789 24.95 -24.42 21.93
N SER A 790 24.54 -24.34 20.66
CA SER A 790 24.66 -25.45 19.72
C SER A 790 24.64 -24.93 18.27
N ASN A 791 25.26 -25.67 17.35
CA ASN A 791 25.20 -25.39 15.91
C ASN A 791 23.93 -25.94 15.24
N GLY A 792 23.05 -26.59 16.01
CA GLY A 792 21.86 -27.25 15.47
C GLY A 792 22.21 -28.49 14.63
N GLY A 793 21.21 -28.99 13.90
CA GLY A 793 21.38 -30.09 12.96
C GLY A 793 20.09 -30.42 12.23
N ASP A 794 20.21 -31.01 11.05
CA ASP A 794 19.06 -31.43 10.24
C ASP A 794 18.46 -32.73 10.77
N GLY A 795 17.13 -32.77 10.91
CA GLY A 795 16.40 -33.97 11.34
C GLY A 795 16.71 -34.44 12.76
N VAL A 796 17.29 -33.58 13.59
CA VAL A 796 17.63 -33.90 14.99
C VAL A 796 16.38 -33.89 15.87
N ASP A 797 16.45 -34.66 16.95
CA ASP A 797 15.44 -34.74 18.01
C ASP A 797 16.18 -34.69 19.35
N TRP A 798 16.23 -33.51 19.95
CA TRP A 798 17.07 -33.22 21.12
C TRP A 798 16.27 -32.65 22.27
N TYR A 799 16.36 -33.25 23.46
CA TYR A 799 15.80 -32.66 24.67
C TYR A 799 16.85 -31.92 25.48
N LEU A 800 16.59 -30.64 25.78
CA LEU A 800 17.44 -29.83 26.66
C LEU A 800 17.18 -30.21 28.12
N PHE A 801 15.92 -30.40 28.49
CA PHE A 801 15.52 -31.05 29.74
C PHE A 801 14.20 -31.80 29.57
N HIS A 802 13.99 -32.81 30.42
CA HIS A 802 12.76 -33.59 30.47
C HIS A 802 12.52 -34.12 31.88
N LYS A 803 11.27 -34.09 32.34
CA LYS A 803 10.83 -34.72 33.58
C LYS A 803 9.60 -35.57 33.33
N GLY A 804 9.59 -36.80 33.83
CA GLY A 804 8.48 -37.74 33.69
C GLY A 804 8.62 -38.69 32.52
N SER A 805 7.52 -39.26 32.03
CA SER A 805 7.51 -40.30 31.00
C SER A 805 6.36 -40.09 30.02
N HIS A 806 6.61 -40.26 28.71
CA HIS A 806 5.59 -40.05 27.66
C HIS A 806 4.43 -41.04 27.67
N ALA A 807 4.58 -42.19 28.33
CA ALA A 807 3.54 -43.20 28.39
C ALA A 807 3.47 -43.80 29.79
N LYS A 808 2.24 -43.95 30.29
CA LYS A 808 1.95 -44.61 31.54
C LYS A 808 2.38 -46.08 31.50
N ASN A 809 3.18 -46.50 32.48
CA ASN A 809 3.59 -47.89 32.65
C ASN A 809 3.65 -48.25 34.14
N ALA A 810 2.63 -48.98 34.59
CA ALA A 810 2.50 -49.39 35.99
C ALA A 810 3.64 -50.31 36.48
N SER A 811 4.33 -51.02 35.57
CA SER A 811 5.44 -51.90 35.93
C SER A 811 6.75 -51.16 36.18
N THR A 812 6.92 -49.96 35.62
CA THR A 812 8.11 -49.11 35.83
C THR A 812 7.83 -47.93 36.77
N GLY A 813 6.57 -47.69 37.13
CA GLY A 813 6.14 -46.53 37.90
C GLY A 813 5.94 -45.26 37.06
N ALA A 814 6.10 -45.34 35.73
CA ALA A 814 5.88 -44.22 34.82
C ALA A 814 4.42 -43.79 34.80
N THR A 815 4.16 -42.50 34.99
CA THR A 815 2.78 -42.00 35.15
C THR A 815 2.10 -41.59 33.86
N GLY A 816 2.88 -41.33 32.79
CA GLY A 816 2.40 -40.71 31.55
C GLY A 816 2.45 -39.18 31.57
N LYS A 817 2.71 -38.58 32.74
CA LYS A 817 2.86 -37.14 32.91
C LYS A 817 4.28 -36.73 32.58
N TRP A 818 4.45 -35.61 31.88
CA TRP A 818 5.78 -35.07 31.61
C TRP A 818 5.80 -33.58 31.29
N VAL A 819 6.98 -32.99 31.45
CA VAL A 819 7.32 -31.65 30.96
C VAL A 819 8.71 -31.68 30.33
N GLY A 820 8.91 -30.97 29.22
CA GLY A 820 10.22 -30.87 28.60
C GLY A 820 10.35 -29.76 27.56
N LEU A 821 11.60 -29.47 27.20
CA LEU A 821 11.97 -28.58 26.11
C LEU A 821 12.74 -29.36 25.05
N GLN A 822 12.16 -29.45 23.85
CA GLN A 822 12.65 -30.27 22.74
C GLN A 822 13.02 -29.39 21.55
N TYR A 823 14.17 -29.64 20.91
CA TYR A 823 14.50 -29.11 19.59
C TYR A 823 14.28 -30.20 18.53
N LYS A 824 13.35 -29.95 17.60
CA LYS A 824 12.98 -30.88 16.54
C LYS A 824 12.40 -30.14 15.34
N ASN A 825 12.77 -30.56 14.12
CA ASN A 825 12.24 -29.99 12.87
C ASN A 825 12.35 -28.46 12.78
N GLY A 826 13.42 -27.87 13.33
CA GLY A 826 13.64 -26.43 13.34
C GLY A 826 12.90 -25.66 14.44
N ASN A 827 12.12 -26.34 15.29
CA ASN A 827 11.36 -25.72 16.37
C ASN A 827 11.92 -26.08 17.76
N LEU A 828 11.88 -25.12 18.69
CA LEU A 828 11.90 -25.37 20.13
C LEU A 828 10.46 -25.57 20.61
N THR A 829 10.16 -26.75 21.13
CA THR A 829 8.84 -27.14 21.65
C THR A 829 8.90 -27.22 23.17
N PHE A 830 8.17 -26.34 23.86
CA PHE A 830 7.88 -26.49 25.28
C PHE A 830 6.59 -27.28 25.45
N GLY A 831 6.71 -28.52 25.91
CA GLY A 831 5.60 -29.47 26.01
C GLY A 831 5.29 -29.86 27.45
N ILE A 832 4.00 -29.96 27.77
CA ILE A 832 3.48 -30.43 29.05
C ILE A 832 2.33 -31.43 28.81
N ASP A 833 2.29 -32.50 29.60
CA ASP A 833 1.29 -33.58 29.52
C ASP A 833 0.91 -34.07 30.92
N ASP A 834 -0.38 -34.26 31.16
CA ASP A 834 -0.94 -34.74 32.43
C ASP A 834 -1.48 -36.19 32.38
N ASP A 835 -1.11 -36.97 31.34
CA ASP A 835 -1.64 -38.32 31.02
C ASP A 835 -3.10 -38.30 30.51
N VAL A 836 -3.69 -37.12 30.30
CA VAL A 836 -5.04 -36.94 29.75
C VAL A 836 -5.01 -36.05 28.51
N THR A 837 -4.32 -34.92 28.61
CA THR A 837 -4.19 -33.90 27.57
C THR A 837 -2.77 -33.38 27.51
N LYS A 838 -2.37 -32.97 26.31
CA LYS A 838 -1.05 -32.43 26.02
C LYS A 838 -1.16 -31.01 25.48
N SER A 839 -0.29 -30.13 25.93
CA SER A 839 -0.12 -28.77 25.41
C SER A 839 1.32 -28.59 24.92
N ASN A 840 1.47 -28.08 23.70
CA ASN A 840 2.76 -27.81 23.06
C ASN A 840 2.79 -26.35 22.60
N LEU A 841 3.85 -25.64 22.98
CA LEU A 841 4.22 -24.36 22.39
C LEU A 841 5.42 -24.58 21.46
N ASP A 842 5.20 -24.47 20.15
CA ASP A 842 6.21 -24.65 19.11
C ASP A 842 6.73 -23.29 18.62
N ILE A 843 8.01 -23.00 18.83
CA ILE A 843 8.66 -21.75 18.39
C ILE A 843 9.72 -22.06 17.32
N PRO A 844 9.63 -21.47 16.11
CA PRO A 844 10.72 -21.54 15.13
C PRO A 844 12.03 -21.04 15.73
N ALA A 845 13.06 -21.88 15.74
CA ALA A 845 14.24 -21.66 16.56
C ALA A 845 15.58 -21.82 15.83
N THR A 846 15.61 -22.20 14.55
CA THR A 846 16.85 -22.44 13.79
C THR A 846 17.88 -21.31 13.93
N GLN A 847 17.44 -20.05 13.98
CA GLN A 847 18.29 -18.87 14.15
C GLN A 847 19.05 -18.80 15.50
N TYR A 848 18.58 -19.49 16.53
CA TYR A 848 19.20 -19.56 17.86
C TYR A 848 20.15 -20.76 18.02
N PHE A 849 20.23 -21.62 17.01
CA PHE A 849 21.18 -22.73 16.95
C PHE A 849 22.37 -22.36 16.05
N ASN A 850 22.97 -21.21 16.34
CA ASN A 850 24.01 -20.55 15.54
C ASN A 850 25.43 -20.72 16.10
N GLY A 851 25.61 -21.58 17.11
CA GLY A 851 26.89 -21.74 17.81
C GLY A 851 27.17 -20.67 18.87
N GLU A 852 26.26 -19.72 19.08
CA GLU A 852 26.34 -18.72 20.15
C GLU A 852 25.45 -19.10 21.33
N TRP A 853 25.68 -18.44 22.47
CA TRP A 853 24.86 -18.65 23.65
C TRP A 853 23.53 -17.91 23.54
N ASN A 854 22.44 -18.64 23.77
CA ASN A 854 21.07 -18.11 23.80
C ASN A 854 20.40 -18.46 25.13
N HIS A 855 19.62 -17.53 25.66
CA HIS A 855 18.84 -17.71 26.89
C HIS A 855 17.39 -18.04 26.55
N VAL A 856 16.84 -19.07 27.16
CA VAL A 856 15.42 -19.45 26.99
C VAL A 856 14.73 -19.48 28.34
N VAL A 857 13.51 -18.95 28.39
CA VAL A 857 12.60 -19.02 29.55
C VAL A 857 11.29 -19.63 29.10
N CYS A 858 10.92 -20.76 29.70
CA CYS A 858 9.63 -21.44 29.51
C CYS A 858 8.76 -21.22 30.75
N VAL A 859 7.52 -20.75 30.57
CA VAL A 859 6.63 -20.39 31.69
C VAL A 859 5.32 -21.15 31.57
N ARG A 860 4.86 -21.74 32.68
CA ARG A 860 3.48 -22.20 32.87
C ARG A 860 2.77 -21.24 33.81
N ASP A 861 1.77 -20.54 33.28
CA ASP A 861 0.97 -19.54 33.99
C ASP A 861 -0.43 -20.11 34.24
N GLY A 862 -0.69 -20.48 35.50
CA GLY A 862 -1.94 -21.08 35.95
C GLY A 862 -3.09 -20.09 36.14
N GLU A 863 -2.80 -18.79 36.29
CA GLU A 863 -3.83 -17.73 36.31
C GLU A 863 -4.45 -17.59 34.92
N THR A 864 -3.62 -17.48 33.88
CA THR A 864 -4.10 -17.30 32.51
C THR A 864 -4.29 -18.60 31.74
N LYS A 865 -3.90 -19.75 32.31
CA LYS A 865 -3.92 -21.07 31.65
C LYS A 865 -3.16 -21.05 30.34
N THR A 866 -1.91 -20.61 30.38
CA THR A 866 -1.05 -20.48 29.19
C THR A 866 0.36 -21.02 29.42
N LEU A 867 0.95 -21.58 28.37
CA LEU A 867 2.40 -21.78 28.25
C LEU A 867 2.99 -20.62 27.46
N LYS A 868 4.13 -20.07 27.91
CA LYS A 868 4.83 -18.95 27.25
C LYS A 868 6.30 -19.29 27.06
N MET A 869 6.91 -18.74 26.00
CA MET A 869 8.36 -18.83 25.77
C MET A 869 8.95 -17.46 25.50
N TYR A 870 10.09 -17.18 26.13
CA TYR A 870 10.93 -16.02 25.85
C TYR A 870 12.31 -16.52 25.43
N ILE A 871 12.90 -15.90 24.41
CA ILE A 871 14.28 -16.15 24.00
C ILE A 871 15.04 -14.82 24.02
N ASN A 872 16.20 -14.79 24.67
CA ASN A 872 17.04 -13.60 24.87
C ASN A 872 16.26 -12.40 25.46
N GLY A 873 15.36 -12.67 26.42
CA GLY A 873 14.51 -11.65 27.05
C GLY A 873 13.35 -11.14 26.19
N VAL A 874 13.13 -11.70 25.00
CA VAL A 874 12.07 -11.32 24.06
C VAL A 874 10.99 -12.39 24.00
N PHE A 875 9.73 -12.00 24.12
CA PHE A 875 8.57 -12.89 24.02
C PHE A 875 8.48 -13.50 22.60
N GLN A 876 8.38 -14.83 22.51
CA GLN A 876 8.31 -15.55 21.24
C GLN A 876 6.90 -16.04 20.92
N GLY A 877 6.08 -16.32 21.94
CA GLY A 877 4.72 -16.80 21.74
C GLY A 877 4.12 -17.44 22.98
N GLU A 878 2.83 -17.74 22.90
CA GLU A 878 2.08 -18.46 23.92
C GLU A 878 1.01 -19.37 23.33
N VAL A 879 0.57 -20.37 24.12
CA VAL A 879 -0.55 -21.25 23.79
C VAL A 879 -1.37 -21.55 25.04
N THR A 880 -2.64 -21.88 24.88
CA THR A 880 -3.47 -22.35 25.99
C THR A 880 -2.89 -23.64 26.59
N ASP A 881 -2.67 -23.63 27.90
CA ASP A 881 -2.39 -24.81 28.71
C ASP A 881 -3.70 -25.51 29.07
N LYS A 882 -3.90 -26.68 28.47
CA LYS A 882 -5.08 -27.54 28.67
C LYS A 882 -4.90 -28.55 29.79
N THR A 883 -3.69 -28.62 30.37
CA THR A 883 -3.31 -29.68 31.31
C THR A 883 -3.71 -29.36 32.75
N GLY A 884 -3.93 -30.42 33.53
CA GLY A 884 -4.18 -30.39 34.97
C GLY A 884 -2.91 -30.59 35.80
N ASP A 885 -2.95 -31.55 36.72
CA ASP A 885 -1.84 -31.85 37.63
C ASP A 885 -0.74 -32.68 36.94
N ILE A 886 0.46 -32.11 36.81
CA ILE A 886 1.63 -32.78 36.22
C ILE A 886 2.64 -33.29 37.27
N SER A 887 2.21 -33.45 38.52
CA SER A 887 3.07 -33.91 39.62
C SER A 887 3.79 -35.21 39.27
N GLU A 888 5.13 -35.20 39.33
CA GLU A 888 5.94 -36.36 38.95
C GLU A 888 7.14 -36.62 39.89
N SER A 889 7.28 -37.89 40.28
CA SER A 889 8.35 -38.46 41.10
C SER A 889 9.54 -39.03 40.32
N GLU A 890 9.43 -39.19 39.01
CA GLU A 890 10.50 -39.60 38.11
C GLU A 890 11.64 -38.56 38.00
N LEU A 891 12.78 -39.03 37.47
CA LEU A 891 14.00 -38.27 37.29
C LEU A 891 13.77 -36.98 36.49
N PHE A 892 14.46 -35.92 36.89
CA PHE A 892 14.65 -34.74 36.07
C PHE A 892 15.94 -34.95 35.25
N VAL A 893 15.78 -35.09 33.94
CA VAL A 893 16.84 -35.43 33.00
C VAL A 893 17.27 -34.18 32.25
N ILE A 894 18.57 -33.93 32.19
CA ILE A 894 19.17 -32.80 31.48
C ILE A 894 19.96 -33.34 30.29
N GLY A 895 19.71 -32.80 29.10
CA GLY A 895 20.37 -33.16 27.85
C GLY A 895 19.86 -34.44 27.17
N ASN A 896 18.72 -34.99 27.59
CA ASN A 896 18.07 -36.15 26.96
C ASN A 896 16.60 -36.25 27.42
N CYS A 897 15.78 -37.11 26.82
CA CYS A 897 14.46 -37.45 27.36
C CYS A 897 14.53 -38.66 28.28
N ASN A 898 13.63 -38.71 29.26
CA ASN A 898 13.47 -39.87 30.15
C ASN A 898 12.62 -40.98 29.50
N VAL A 899 12.82 -41.23 28.20
CA VAL A 899 12.16 -42.30 27.43
C VAL A 899 13.18 -42.89 26.46
N ASN A 900 13.53 -44.17 26.61
CA ASN A 900 14.54 -44.88 25.79
C ASN A 900 15.95 -44.23 25.73
N PHE A 901 16.14 -43.00 26.24
CA PHE A 901 17.37 -42.21 26.24
C PHE A 901 18.03 -42.13 24.85
N ASN A 902 17.24 -41.78 23.82
CA ASN A 902 17.67 -41.75 22.43
C ASN A 902 17.49 -40.38 21.74
N THR A 903 17.24 -39.31 22.49
CA THR A 903 17.09 -37.93 21.98
C THR A 903 18.10 -36.96 22.63
N PRO A 904 19.40 -37.28 22.62
CA PRO A 904 20.37 -36.55 23.41
C PRO A 904 20.75 -35.21 22.76
N PHE A 905 20.68 -34.13 23.52
CA PHE A 905 21.15 -32.83 23.09
C PHE A 905 22.67 -32.83 22.86
N THR A 906 23.10 -32.06 21.86
CA THR A 906 24.52 -31.88 21.51
C THR A 906 24.83 -30.39 21.55
N GLY A 907 25.79 -30.00 22.39
CA GLY A 907 26.13 -28.61 22.66
C GLY A 907 26.31 -28.37 24.15
N ALA A 908 26.22 -27.11 24.57
CA ALA A 908 26.43 -26.69 25.95
C ALA A 908 25.14 -26.21 26.62
N ILE A 909 25.02 -26.45 27.93
CA ILE A 909 23.98 -25.89 28.80
C ILE A 909 24.67 -25.19 29.98
N ASP A 910 24.13 -24.03 30.35
CA ASP A 910 24.58 -23.23 31.49
C ASP A 910 23.39 -22.66 32.26
N GLU A 911 23.57 -22.36 33.55
CA GLU A 911 22.60 -21.63 34.39
C GLU A 911 21.15 -22.18 34.33
N LEU A 912 20.97 -23.50 34.45
CA LEU A 912 19.63 -24.12 34.43
C LEU A 912 18.91 -23.90 35.76
N HIS A 913 17.81 -23.16 35.72
CA HIS A 913 17.03 -22.78 36.90
C HIS A 913 15.56 -23.16 36.75
N VAL A 914 14.96 -23.68 37.81
CA VAL A 914 13.52 -23.96 37.92
C VAL A 914 12.95 -23.13 39.07
N TYR A 915 11.93 -22.33 38.80
CA TYR A 915 11.25 -21.46 39.76
C TYR A 915 9.80 -21.88 39.94
N GLY A 916 9.28 -21.73 41.16
CA GLY A 916 7.85 -21.68 41.46
C GLY A 916 7.39 -20.24 41.29
N GLY A 917 6.41 -20.02 40.42
CA GLY A 917 5.94 -18.72 39.96
C GLY A 917 6.07 -18.56 38.44
N ALA A 918 5.11 -17.85 37.84
CA ALA A 918 5.09 -17.56 36.41
C ALA A 918 5.80 -16.23 36.12
N MET A 919 6.96 -16.27 35.46
CA MET A 919 7.69 -15.05 35.07
C MET A 919 6.85 -14.18 34.12
N SER A 920 6.78 -12.89 34.43
CA SER A 920 6.31 -11.87 33.50
C SER A 920 7.36 -11.61 32.41
N ALA A 921 6.95 -10.93 31.33
CA ALA A 921 7.87 -10.58 30.24
C ALA A 921 9.02 -9.70 30.72
N ALA A 922 8.73 -8.74 31.60
CA ALA A 922 9.73 -7.89 32.21
C ALA A 922 10.69 -8.69 33.10
N LYS A 923 10.17 -9.66 33.87
CA LYS A 923 11.02 -10.56 34.66
C LYS A 923 11.92 -11.43 33.80
N ALA A 924 11.41 -12.03 32.72
CA ALA A 924 12.21 -12.80 31.78
C ALA A 924 13.32 -11.95 31.13
N LYS A 925 13.00 -10.70 30.77
CA LYS A 925 13.98 -9.73 30.27
C LYS A 925 15.02 -9.34 31.32
N GLU A 926 14.60 -9.06 32.55
CA GLU A 926 15.51 -8.78 33.67
C GLU A 926 16.50 -9.94 33.87
N ARG A 927 16.02 -11.20 33.84
CA ARG A 927 16.86 -12.39 33.98
C ARG A 927 17.88 -12.51 32.84
N TYR A 928 17.46 -12.28 31.60
CA TYR A 928 18.38 -12.24 30.46
C TYR A 928 19.44 -11.15 30.66
N GLU A 929 19.02 -9.93 30.97
CA GLU A 929 19.90 -8.76 31.11
C GLU A 929 20.90 -8.89 32.28
N LEU A 930 20.49 -9.51 33.39
CA LEU A 930 21.37 -9.81 34.52
C LEU A 930 22.44 -10.85 34.18
N ASN A 931 22.15 -11.73 33.23
CA ASN A 931 22.96 -12.91 32.95
C ASN A 931 23.66 -12.86 31.59
N LYS A 932 23.34 -11.91 30.69
CA LYS A 932 23.90 -11.87 29.34
C LYS A 932 25.42 -11.67 29.34
N PRO A 933 26.17 -12.33 28.44
CA PRO A 933 27.57 -12.02 28.21
C PRO A 933 27.66 -10.57 27.78
N THR A 934 28.52 -9.78 28.44
CA THR A 934 28.68 -8.37 28.04
C THR A 934 29.49 -8.19 26.75
N GLY A 935 29.65 -9.23 25.93
CA GLY A 935 30.24 -9.13 24.59
C GLY A 935 31.62 -8.46 24.53
N ILE A 936 32.43 -8.53 25.59
CA ILE A 936 33.81 -8.05 25.53
C ILE A 936 34.64 -9.19 24.94
N SER A 937 34.55 -9.32 23.62
CA SER A 937 35.66 -9.83 22.84
C SER A 937 36.87 -8.90 23.03
N GLU A 938 38.04 -9.49 22.86
CA GLU A 938 39.35 -8.86 23.01
C GLU A 938 39.48 -7.52 22.28
N GLU A 939 40.36 -6.71 22.86
CA GLU A 939 40.98 -5.50 22.35
C GLU A 939 40.99 -5.39 20.82
N THR A 940 40.24 -4.42 20.28
CA THR A 940 40.62 -3.82 19.00
C THR A 940 41.74 -2.82 19.31
N ALA A 941 42.97 -3.24 19.03
CA ALA A 941 44.20 -2.53 19.30
C ALA A 941 44.13 -1.02 18.99
N PHE A 942 44.55 -0.17 19.94
CA PHE A 942 45.07 1.16 19.66
C PHE A 942 46.13 1.57 20.68
N HIS A 943 47.24 2.10 20.16
CA HIS A 943 48.30 2.92 20.78
C HIS A 943 48.44 2.92 22.31
N SER A 944 49.63 2.56 22.79
CA SER A 944 50.03 2.43 24.19
C SER A 944 49.99 3.70 25.06
N ASP A 945 49.46 4.82 24.57
CA ASP A 945 49.90 6.14 25.05
C ASP A 945 48.78 7.03 25.65
N LEU A 946 47.50 6.62 25.60
CA LEU A 946 46.40 7.31 26.30
C LEU A 946 46.07 6.59 27.64
N ASN A 947 46.28 7.27 28.76
CA ASN A 947 46.07 6.69 30.09
C ASN A 947 44.77 7.20 30.71
N ILE A 948 43.87 6.29 31.08
CA ILE A 948 42.62 6.61 31.80
C ILE A 948 42.57 5.83 33.10
N TYR A 949 42.41 6.53 34.23
CA TYR A 949 42.40 5.94 35.56
C TYR A 949 41.62 6.81 36.58
N PRO A 950 41.20 6.26 37.73
CA PRO A 950 41.24 4.84 38.07
C PRO A 950 40.27 4.02 37.20
N LEU A 951 40.58 2.73 37.01
CA LEU A 951 39.64 1.78 36.42
C LEU A 951 38.38 1.61 37.28
N TYR A 952 38.49 1.85 38.58
CA TYR A 952 37.41 1.87 39.56
C TYR A 952 37.24 3.29 40.10
N PHE A 953 36.21 3.99 39.66
CA PHE A 953 35.98 5.39 40.01
C PHE A 953 34.76 5.56 40.90
N LYS A 954 34.72 6.65 41.67
CA LYS A 954 33.58 6.94 42.54
C LYS A 954 32.81 8.17 42.05
N ASP A 955 33.53 9.25 41.79
CA ASP A 955 33.01 10.56 41.41
C ASP A 955 33.84 11.25 40.31
N GLU A 956 35.11 10.85 40.15
CA GLU A 956 36.04 11.44 39.19
C GLU A 956 36.89 10.38 38.48
N ILE A 957 37.21 10.65 37.21
CA ILE A 957 38.20 9.93 36.40
C ILE A 957 39.21 10.91 35.80
N THR A 958 40.42 10.42 35.56
CA THR A 958 41.53 11.16 34.94
C THR A 958 41.81 10.59 33.55
N VAL A 959 42.00 11.47 32.56
CA VAL A 959 42.43 11.15 31.19
C VAL A 959 43.73 11.90 30.89
N GLU A 960 44.83 11.16 30.75
CA GLU A 960 46.14 11.68 30.37
C GLU A 960 46.35 11.52 28.87
N PHE A 961 46.60 12.63 28.19
CA PHE A 961 46.86 12.68 26.75
C PHE A 961 48.36 12.64 26.47
N PRO A 962 48.82 11.86 25.48
CA PRO A 962 50.19 11.92 25.02
C PRO A 962 50.47 13.23 24.26
N ALA A 963 51.75 13.57 24.07
CA ALA A 963 52.20 14.84 23.49
C ALA A 963 51.71 15.08 22.05
N GLU A 964 51.38 14.01 21.34
CA GLU A 964 50.90 14.00 19.96
C GLU A 964 49.39 14.26 19.82
N ILE A 965 48.59 14.18 20.88
CA ILE A 965 47.14 14.44 20.81
C ILE A 965 46.85 15.88 21.24
N SER A 966 46.60 16.75 20.25
CA SER A 966 46.22 18.16 20.46
C SER A 966 44.99 18.52 19.62
N GLY A 967 44.11 19.38 20.13
CA GLY A 967 42.94 19.89 19.42
C GLY A 967 41.61 19.63 20.14
N CYS A 968 40.50 19.74 19.40
CA CYS A 968 39.17 19.51 19.95
C CYS A 968 38.93 18.00 20.13
N THR A 969 38.77 17.58 21.38
CA THR A 969 38.58 16.19 21.79
C THR A 969 37.24 16.03 22.49
N THR A 970 36.43 15.08 22.05
CA THR A 970 35.16 14.75 22.72
C THR A 970 35.34 13.54 23.62
N VAL A 971 34.96 13.67 24.88
CA VAL A 971 34.89 12.55 25.83
C VAL A 971 33.44 12.21 26.09
N SER A 972 33.06 10.98 25.78
CA SER A 972 31.72 10.43 25.99
C SER A 972 31.80 9.23 26.93
N MET A 973 30.80 9.06 27.80
CA MET A 973 30.66 7.88 28.65
C MET A 973 29.29 7.27 28.43
N TYR A 974 29.27 5.96 28.24
CA TYR A 974 28.06 5.18 28.05
C TYR A 974 27.88 4.19 29.19
N SER A 975 26.67 3.97 29.65
CA SER A 975 26.34 2.86 30.55
C SER A 975 26.53 1.51 29.84
N SER A 976 26.49 0.42 30.59
CA SER A 976 26.48 -0.95 30.05
C SER A 976 25.29 -1.25 29.11
N THR A 977 24.25 -0.40 29.10
CA THR A 977 23.09 -0.50 28.19
C THR A 977 23.26 0.35 26.93
N GLY A 978 24.41 1.00 26.74
CA GLY A 978 24.68 1.88 25.59
C GLY A 978 24.07 3.28 25.73
N THR A 979 23.49 3.62 26.87
CA THR A 979 22.94 4.95 27.14
C THR A 979 24.07 5.94 27.37
N LEU A 980 24.07 7.07 26.65
CA LEU A 980 25.04 8.15 26.87
C LEU A 980 24.75 8.82 28.22
N VAL A 981 25.67 8.70 29.18
CA VAL A 981 25.54 9.25 30.54
C VAL A 981 26.42 10.49 30.78
N HIS A 982 27.43 10.71 29.94
CA HIS A 982 28.26 11.90 29.97
C HIS A 982 28.78 12.20 28.57
N ARG A 983 28.80 13.47 28.15
CA ARG A 983 29.47 13.90 26.91
C ARG A 983 29.94 15.33 27.03
N THR A 984 31.23 15.56 26.86
CA THR A 984 31.82 16.90 26.90
C THR A 984 32.95 17.01 25.88
N ALA A 985 33.02 18.13 25.17
CA ALA A 985 34.13 18.45 24.29
C ALA A 985 35.14 19.37 25.01
N TYR A 986 36.42 19.08 24.85
CA TYR A 986 37.55 19.80 25.44
C TYR A 986 38.50 20.24 24.33
N VAL A 987 39.16 21.39 24.52
CA VAL A 987 40.36 21.71 23.74
C VAL A 987 41.55 21.24 24.56
N VAL A 988 42.29 20.29 24.01
CA VAL A 988 43.39 19.60 24.71
C VAL A 988 44.70 19.96 24.02
N ASP A 989 45.71 20.35 24.80
CA ASP A 989 47.08 20.47 24.31
C ASP A 989 47.84 19.15 24.57
N GLY A 990 48.73 18.76 23.67
CA GLY A 990 49.51 17.52 23.81
C GLY A 990 50.23 17.42 25.16
N GLY A 991 50.03 16.30 25.86
CA GLY A 991 50.57 16.08 27.22
C GLY A 991 49.65 16.53 28.36
N ALA A 992 48.45 17.04 28.06
CA ALA A 992 47.51 17.51 29.08
C ALA A 992 46.85 16.36 29.87
N VAL A 993 46.45 16.68 31.10
CA VAL A 993 45.68 15.79 31.98
C VAL A 993 44.32 16.42 32.23
N LEU A 994 43.25 15.67 31.93
CA LEU A 994 41.87 16.09 32.17
C LEU A 994 41.28 15.32 33.35
N TYR A 995 40.58 16.06 34.22
CA TYR A 995 39.79 15.51 35.32
C TYR A 995 38.31 15.65 35.00
N ILE A 996 37.59 14.52 34.95
CA ILE A 996 36.15 14.47 34.71
C ILE A 996 35.48 14.08 36.01
N SER A 997 34.94 15.08 36.71
CA SER A 997 34.30 14.95 38.02
C SER A 997 32.77 15.11 37.94
N GLY A 998 32.09 14.95 39.08
CA GLY A 998 30.62 15.02 39.15
C GLY A 998 29.92 13.75 38.66
N LEU A 999 30.65 12.63 38.60
CA LEU A 999 30.11 11.35 38.18
C LEU A 999 29.49 10.56 39.33
N ASP A 1000 29.39 11.12 40.55
CA ASP A 1000 28.94 10.47 41.78
C ASP A 1000 27.47 10.02 41.76
N SER A 1001 26.64 10.70 40.96
CA SER A 1001 25.23 10.36 40.72
C SER A 1001 25.04 9.14 39.81
N LEU A 1002 26.06 8.72 39.06
CA LEU A 1002 25.97 7.54 38.19
C LEU A 1002 25.74 6.27 39.03
N PRO A 1003 24.82 5.37 38.68
CA PRO A 1003 24.66 4.10 39.37
C PRO A 1003 25.97 3.27 39.38
N LYS A 1004 26.13 2.39 40.38
CA LYS A 1004 27.22 1.39 40.33
C LYS A 1004 27.06 0.52 39.09
N GLY A 1005 28.14 0.27 38.37
CA GLY A 1005 28.05 -0.44 37.11
C GLY A 1005 29.28 -0.32 36.24
N THR A 1006 29.21 -0.97 35.07
CA THR A 1006 30.22 -0.84 34.02
C THR A 1006 29.88 0.34 33.12
N TYR A 1007 30.88 1.14 32.82
CA TYR A 1007 30.80 2.26 31.90
C TYR A 1007 31.85 2.13 30.80
N LEU A 1008 31.51 2.56 29.60
CA LEU A 1008 32.41 2.66 28.47
C LEU A 1008 32.77 4.13 28.27
N ILE A 1009 34.04 4.50 28.43
CA ILE A 1009 34.52 5.81 28.04
C ILE A 1009 35.05 5.76 26.61
N VAL A 1010 34.67 6.77 25.84
CA VAL A 1010 35.03 6.96 24.44
C VAL A 1010 35.66 8.34 24.30
N VAL A 1011 36.91 8.40 23.86
CA VAL A 1011 37.64 9.65 23.62
C VAL A 1011 37.90 9.78 22.12
N GLU A 1012 37.32 10.81 21.50
CA GLU A 1012 37.41 11.09 20.07
C GLU A 1012 38.22 12.36 19.84
N ALA A 1013 39.39 12.24 19.22
CA ALA A 1013 40.28 13.35 18.87
C ALA A 1013 40.59 13.31 17.37
N GLY A 1014 39.95 14.19 16.59
CA GLY A 1014 40.01 14.13 15.12
C GLY A 1014 39.38 12.83 14.58
N THR A 1015 40.16 12.05 13.80
CA THR A 1015 39.75 10.73 13.30
C THR A 1015 40.08 9.58 14.24
N THR A 1016 40.77 9.86 15.36
CA THR A 1016 41.23 8.82 16.29
C THR A 1016 40.22 8.64 17.41
N LYS A 1017 39.87 7.38 17.70
CA LYS A 1017 38.89 7.00 18.72
C LYS A 1017 39.51 6.01 19.69
N PHE A 1018 39.50 6.35 20.97
CA PHE A 1018 39.94 5.50 22.05
C PHE A 1018 38.75 5.04 22.88
N VAL A 1019 38.75 3.78 23.27
CA VAL A 1019 37.66 3.20 24.04
C VAL A 1019 38.25 2.47 25.24
N LYS A 1020 37.72 2.73 26.43
CA LYS A 1020 38.12 2.01 27.65
C LYS A 1020 36.91 1.68 28.51
N LYS A 1021 36.98 0.55 29.19
CA LYS A 1021 35.99 0.16 30.20
C LYS A 1021 36.40 0.68 31.58
N LEU A 1022 35.45 1.27 32.28
CA LEU A 1022 35.57 1.74 33.66
C LEU A 1022 34.48 1.10 34.52
N LEU A 1023 34.73 0.99 35.80
CA LEU A 1023 33.83 0.43 36.80
C LEU A 1023 33.57 1.49 37.87
N LYS A 1024 32.31 1.58 38.31
CA LYS A 1024 31.92 2.42 39.43
C LYS A 1024 31.35 1.63 40.59
#